data_AF-A0AA50Q553-F1
#
_entry.id   AF-A0AA50Q553-F1
#
_cell.length_a   1.000
_cell.length_b   1.000
_cell.length_c   1.000
_cell.angle_alpha   90.00
_cell.angle_beta   90.00
_cell.angle_gamma   90.00
#
_symmetry.space_group_name_H-M   'P 1'
#
loop_
_entity.id
_entity.type
_entity.pdbx_description
1 polymer ?
#
loop_
_entity_poly.entity_id
_entity_poly.type
_entity_poly.pdbx_seq_one_letter_code
_entity_poly.pdbx_strand_id
1 'polypeptide(L)'
;MDKLEASRNIRAVIEKSLPVSTSPLAIFTYQCWLKTSAGGRVFHYKTDREDTYFAVDINSLGHIECVINTTLLRVEAISTLGGLNDGQWHLLSICHEYHEISCYVDGEITHTQLNNLSLVADNEFLIENVSLPNHRDTHFDGEIFGITLLNRLLTRTEIVDYYRNPAQQRSISENNLYIYQHQDAHNIRGENFIPLKRQKVLLVIFNDTEHQFIKTTADSNTYNQQLPKIIPPHERRAYIIECNYNTWPNFSYLVNYTASNQADITLNIEVFKSLTAYRSNIKVTVANELERDCLIIQSTEEELSAEVRISENLVITQAKNFVNFINEVRAHIPADNIITGGHYYSEQQLSVSTGKQMIAYQQACQLFNRRLQKKPLAIIKCTSTEEVKIAYKAAIDYNLPISVRSGGNDHEGESTETNTVVLDLLKMDSLTLDPITGIAAIGPGNRFINLTTALAKQGVMIPHSSCGSIALAGFIMGGGSGPWTRKHGMCCESLLQAEIVLGIGETQVVSVANKPELLWALKGGGGLSYGIVTRFFVQTFPLPPCLIKFELEWNCYDKQTHELIEHTPTKDILQRWEAIINADSTGCLIGTNLKINAKHLPVEQHKTLDIDTDSITHNCLMYGFWEGNSASLNHFIQTQFNEFGLVPNDIRIEGMGGLTKAYGENLMPSWERESFHHLQADLQGISRSPNPTDVDEPAPHKVTSRLVNQTGLRDGYKPLLESLTSRYVLEGNRQLGLFTYVTLGAITGDYYRTMGEEQKSRSAFPYKDRQYTIQYQTWWNNALQEKQQLQDSQVFTRINRALDWIDASRSYDIPNTSGAFISFKDKAIPTDVYFDHNYAALKRIKAAYSQDSFNHFRSRKSII
;
A
#
# COMPACT_ATOMS: atom_id res chain seq x y z
N MET A 1 28.62 44.52 -42.43
CA MET A 1 29.29 43.94 -43.62
C MET A 1 28.65 42.59 -43.91
N ASP A 2 27.34 42.54 -44.11
CA ASP A 2 26.60 43.00 -45.30
C ASP A 2 26.97 42.19 -46.54
N LYS A 3 26.29 41.06 -46.67
CA LYS A 3 25.58 40.67 -47.89
C LYS A 3 24.46 39.72 -47.48
N LEU A 4 23.30 40.31 -47.22
CA LEU A 4 22.01 39.62 -47.25
C LEU A 4 21.93 38.80 -48.53
N GLU A 5 21.90 37.47 -48.42
CA GLU A 5 21.39 36.63 -49.49
C GLU A 5 19.89 36.93 -49.62
N ALA A 6 19.52 37.43 -50.80
CA ALA A 6 18.18 37.83 -51.15
C ALA A 6 17.21 36.64 -51.02
N SER A 7 16.34 36.69 -50.00
CA SER A 7 15.08 35.94 -50.02
C SER A 7 14.27 36.45 -51.21
N ARG A 8 14.07 35.58 -52.20
CA ARG A 8 13.11 35.82 -53.28
C ARG A 8 11.72 35.87 -52.64
N ASN A 9 11.20 37.06 -52.40
CA ASN A 9 9.80 37.27 -52.01
C ASN A 9 8.91 36.67 -53.09
N ILE A 10 8.13 35.66 -52.71
CA ILE A 10 7.14 34.98 -53.54
C ILE A 10 5.92 35.90 -53.64
N ARG A 11 5.51 36.23 -54.87
CA ARG A 11 4.48 37.20 -55.26
C ARG A 11 3.17 36.47 -55.56
N ALA A 12 2.29 36.33 -54.58
CA ALA A 12 0.92 35.88 -54.82
C ALA A 12 -0.05 37.08 -54.85
N VAL A 13 -0.16 37.75 -55.99
CA VAL A 13 -1.38 38.52 -56.32
C VAL A 13 -2.05 37.77 -57.47
N ILE A 14 -3.19 37.13 -57.21
CA ILE A 14 -3.98 36.50 -58.27
C ILE A 14 -4.73 37.62 -59.02
N GLU A 15 -4.05 38.29 -59.95
CA GLU A 15 -4.70 39.11 -60.98
C GLU A 15 -5.25 38.17 -62.06
N LYS A 16 -6.41 37.55 -61.82
CA LYS A 16 -7.12 36.83 -62.88
C LYS A 16 -8.60 37.19 -62.86
N SER A 17 -9.04 37.90 -63.90
CA SER A 17 -10.45 38.16 -64.20
C SER A 17 -11.15 36.81 -64.40
N LEU A 18 -12.06 36.46 -63.49
CA LEU A 18 -12.85 35.25 -63.60
C LEU A 18 -13.96 35.43 -64.64
N PRO A 19 -14.31 34.39 -65.43
CA PRO A 19 -15.38 34.51 -66.41
C PRO A 19 -16.70 34.80 -65.70
N VAL A 20 -17.34 35.87 -66.17
CA VAL A 20 -18.60 36.48 -65.75
C VAL A 20 -19.63 35.47 -65.24
N SER A 21 -19.80 35.37 -63.92
CA SER A 21 -21.09 35.01 -63.33
C SER A 21 -21.91 36.28 -63.20
N THR A 22 -23.07 36.34 -63.86
CA THR A 22 -23.97 37.49 -63.87
C THR A 22 -24.77 37.67 -62.57
N SER A 23 -24.47 36.92 -61.51
CA SER A 23 -25.19 37.00 -60.23
C SER A 23 -24.43 37.87 -59.22
N PRO A 24 -25.10 38.82 -58.54
CA PRO A 24 -24.48 39.61 -57.48
C PRO A 24 -24.00 38.71 -56.34
N LEU A 25 -22.80 38.98 -55.78
CA LEU A 25 -22.20 38.28 -54.64
C LEU A 25 -22.96 38.54 -53.32
N ALA A 26 -24.27 38.36 -53.31
CA ALA A 26 -25.11 38.61 -52.13
C ALA A 26 -24.88 37.59 -51.01
N ILE A 27 -24.49 36.36 -51.38
CA ILE A 27 -24.24 35.26 -50.45
C ILE A 27 -23.03 34.44 -50.95
N PHE A 28 -21.96 34.34 -50.16
CA PHE A 28 -20.81 33.51 -50.50
C PHE A 28 -19.99 33.06 -49.29
N THR A 29 -19.14 32.05 -49.49
CA THR A 29 -18.08 31.68 -48.54
C THR A 29 -16.73 31.69 -49.22
N TYR A 30 -15.79 32.47 -48.69
CA TYR A 30 -14.38 32.45 -49.07
C TYR A 30 -13.60 31.60 -48.07
N GLN A 31 -12.73 30.71 -48.55
CA GLN A 31 -11.80 29.96 -47.70
C GLN A 31 -10.40 29.98 -48.30
N CYS A 32 -9.40 30.13 -47.46
CA CYS A 32 -8.01 29.91 -47.84
C CYS A 32 -7.20 29.47 -46.61
N TRP A 33 -6.11 28.77 -46.87
CA TRP A 33 -5.08 28.58 -45.88
C TRP A 33 -3.98 29.59 -46.10
N LEU A 34 -3.52 30.22 -45.03
CA LEU A 34 -2.46 31.24 -45.10
C LEU A 34 -1.49 31.09 -43.93
N LYS A 35 -0.25 31.51 -44.15
CA LYS A 35 0.82 31.59 -43.16
C LYS A 35 1.57 32.90 -43.37
N THR A 36 1.61 33.77 -42.38
CA THR A 36 2.27 35.07 -42.48
C THR A 36 2.84 35.52 -41.14
N SER A 37 3.88 36.35 -41.17
CA SER A 37 4.42 37.06 -40.01
C SER A 37 4.28 38.58 -40.12
N ALA A 38 3.72 39.10 -41.22
CA ALA A 38 3.70 40.52 -41.52
C ALA A 38 2.35 41.02 -42.10
N GLY A 39 1.53 40.13 -42.67
CA GLY A 39 0.24 40.45 -43.26
C GLY A 39 0.34 40.91 -44.73
N GLY A 40 -0.67 41.66 -45.17
CA GLY A 40 -0.83 42.19 -46.53
C GLY A 40 -2.11 41.67 -47.22
N ARG A 41 -2.27 41.97 -48.52
CA ARG A 41 -3.47 41.65 -49.29
C ARG A 41 -3.57 40.18 -49.69
N VAL A 42 -4.40 39.42 -48.99
CA VAL A 42 -4.59 37.97 -49.18
C VAL A 42 -5.35 37.67 -50.47
N PHE A 43 -6.45 38.37 -50.70
CA PHE A 43 -7.34 38.13 -51.84
C PHE A 43 -8.07 39.40 -52.23
N HIS A 44 -8.32 39.56 -53.52
CA HIS A 44 -9.27 40.55 -54.03
C HIS A 44 -10.01 40.00 -55.25
N TYR A 45 -11.23 40.48 -55.44
CA TYR A 45 -12.09 40.15 -56.56
C TYR A 45 -12.77 41.43 -57.04
N LYS A 46 -12.79 41.65 -58.36
CA LYS A 46 -13.42 42.81 -59.00
C LYS A 46 -14.14 42.37 -60.28
N THR A 47 -15.32 42.90 -60.56
CA THR A 47 -16.04 42.66 -61.83
C THR A 47 -15.59 43.63 -62.93
N ASP A 48 -15.75 43.25 -64.20
CA ASP A 48 -15.34 44.06 -65.37
C ASP A 48 -16.02 45.44 -65.48
N ARG A 49 -17.19 45.61 -64.83
CA ARG A 49 -17.90 46.90 -64.74
C ARG A 49 -17.54 47.72 -63.50
N GLU A 50 -16.62 47.22 -62.67
CA GLU A 50 -16.21 47.79 -61.38
C GLU A 50 -17.32 47.90 -60.30
N ASP A 51 -18.50 47.39 -60.59
CA ASP A 51 -19.71 47.50 -59.75
C ASP A 51 -19.70 46.58 -58.50
N THR A 52 -18.76 45.63 -58.40
CA THR A 52 -18.65 44.71 -57.26
C THR A 52 -17.19 44.41 -56.94
N TYR A 53 -16.81 44.57 -55.68
CA TYR A 53 -15.46 44.38 -55.16
C TYR A 53 -15.48 43.61 -53.83
N PHE A 54 -14.62 42.61 -53.68
CA PHE A 54 -14.40 41.91 -52.40
C PHE A 54 -12.90 41.84 -52.16
N ALA A 55 -12.43 42.24 -50.99
CA ALA A 55 -11.03 42.11 -50.60
C ALA A 55 -10.86 41.64 -49.15
N VAL A 56 -9.78 40.89 -48.95
CA VAL A 56 -9.33 40.37 -47.66
C VAL A 56 -7.88 40.79 -47.47
N ASP A 57 -7.64 41.60 -46.46
CA ASP A 57 -6.34 42.11 -46.05
C ASP A 57 -6.04 41.61 -44.62
N ILE A 58 -4.78 41.26 -44.34
CA ILE A 58 -4.30 41.04 -42.96
C ILE A 58 -3.46 42.25 -42.57
N ASN A 59 -3.85 42.99 -41.55
CA ASN A 59 -3.11 44.19 -41.17
C ASN A 59 -1.85 43.85 -40.35
N SER A 60 -1.07 44.88 -40.00
CA SER A 60 0.17 44.72 -39.21
C SER A 60 -0.02 44.09 -37.82
N LEU A 61 -1.23 44.16 -37.26
CA LEU A 61 -1.59 43.52 -35.99
C LEU A 61 -2.09 42.06 -36.18
N GLY A 62 -2.18 41.59 -37.42
CA GLY A 62 -2.67 40.27 -37.77
C GLY A 62 -4.20 40.17 -37.83
N HIS A 63 -4.91 41.30 -37.73
CA HIS A 63 -6.37 41.29 -37.85
C HIS A 63 -6.81 41.14 -39.30
N ILE A 64 -7.92 40.43 -39.50
CA ILE A 64 -8.60 40.27 -40.78
C ILE A 64 -9.40 41.53 -41.06
N GLU A 65 -9.07 42.21 -42.15
CA GLU A 65 -9.82 43.33 -42.70
C GLU A 65 -10.50 42.88 -43.99
N CYS A 66 -11.82 42.95 -44.02
CA CYS A 66 -12.63 42.48 -45.13
C CYS A 66 -13.49 43.62 -45.64
N VAL A 67 -13.43 43.90 -46.94
CA VAL A 67 -14.22 44.94 -47.60
C VAL A 67 -15.03 44.29 -48.71
N ILE A 68 -16.35 44.47 -48.67
CA ILE A 68 -17.29 44.04 -49.71
C ILE A 68 -18.02 45.27 -50.21
N ASN A 69 -17.97 45.52 -51.52
CA ASN A 69 -18.66 46.58 -52.21
C ASN A 69 -19.55 45.96 -53.28
N THR A 70 -20.81 46.35 -53.33
CA THR A 70 -21.79 45.95 -54.34
C THR A 70 -22.49 47.19 -54.88
N THR A 71 -23.31 47.06 -55.92
CA THR A 71 -24.10 48.18 -56.48
C THR A 71 -25.04 48.87 -55.48
N LEU A 72 -25.35 48.23 -54.35
CA LEU A 72 -26.34 48.72 -53.37
C LEU A 72 -25.74 49.00 -51.97
N LEU A 73 -24.57 48.44 -51.67
CA LEU A 73 -24.07 48.36 -50.29
C LEU A 73 -22.55 48.22 -50.24
N ARG A 74 -21.94 48.91 -49.27
CA ARG A 74 -20.57 48.64 -48.79
C ARG A 74 -20.60 48.11 -47.36
N VAL A 75 -19.93 46.99 -47.14
CA VAL A 75 -19.75 46.34 -45.83
C VAL A 75 -18.26 46.22 -45.54
N GLU A 76 -17.85 46.72 -44.38
CA GLU A 76 -16.48 46.56 -43.87
C GLU A 76 -16.51 45.79 -42.57
N ALA A 77 -15.59 44.83 -42.44
CA ALA A 77 -15.45 43.98 -41.28
C ALA A 77 -13.99 43.96 -40.83
N ILE A 78 -13.74 44.20 -39.55
CA ILE A 78 -12.41 44.04 -38.94
C ILE A 78 -12.53 43.05 -37.78
N SER A 79 -11.70 42.00 -37.79
CA SER A 79 -11.61 41.09 -36.65
C SER A 79 -10.96 41.81 -35.47
N THR A 80 -11.51 41.65 -34.27
CA THR A 80 -11.07 42.38 -33.07
C THR A 80 -10.23 41.55 -32.11
N LEU A 81 -10.05 40.26 -32.37
CA LEU A 81 -9.36 39.29 -31.51
C LEU A 81 -8.63 38.24 -32.35
N GLY A 82 -7.36 37.98 -32.00
CA GLY A 82 -6.48 37.02 -32.67
C GLY A 82 -5.71 37.62 -33.85
N GLY A 83 -4.38 37.52 -33.82
CA GLY A 83 -3.52 37.98 -34.91
C GLY A 83 -3.01 36.79 -35.73
N LEU A 84 -3.23 36.79 -37.04
CA LEU A 84 -2.75 35.77 -37.98
C LEU A 84 -1.26 35.93 -38.36
N ASN A 85 -0.57 36.92 -37.79
CA ASN A 85 0.85 37.22 -38.04
C ASN A 85 1.79 36.43 -37.09
N ASP A 86 1.47 35.19 -36.73
CA ASP A 86 2.26 34.36 -35.80
C ASP A 86 3.26 33.43 -36.51
N GLY A 87 3.33 33.51 -37.85
CA GLY A 87 4.17 32.65 -38.67
C GLY A 87 3.69 31.20 -38.76
N GLN A 88 2.45 30.89 -38.35
CA GLN A 88 1.84 29.56 -38.46
C GLN A 88 0.77 29.51 -39.56
N TRP A 89 0.44 28.30 -39.99
CA TRP A 89 -0.67 28.06 -40.90
C TRP A 89 -2.01 28.19 -40.19
N HIS A 90 -2.94 28.89 -40.82
CA HIS A 90 -4.33 29.02 -40.38
C HIS A 90 -5.30 28.82 -41.54
N LEU A 91 -6.45 28.20 -41.25
CA LEU A 91 -7.59 28.22 -42.16
C LEU A 91 -8.42 29.47 -41.89
N LEU A 92 -8.43 30.39 -42.85
CA LEU A 92 -9.35 31.52 -42.87
C LEU A 92 -10.61 31.15 -43.65
N SER A 93 -11.78 31.29 -43.04
CA SER A 93 -13.08 31.19 -43.72
C SER A 93 -13.90 32.45 -43.47
N ILE A 94 -14.40 33.08 -44.53
CA ILE A 94 -15.22 34.30 -44.48
C ILE A 94 -16.56 33.98 -45.12
N CYS A 95 -17.63 34.07 -44.33
CA CYS A 95 -19.01 33.90 -44.79
C CYS A 95 -19.67 35.26 -44.91
N HIS A 96 -20.25 35.55 -46.07
CA HIS A 96 -21.00 36.78 -46.32
C HIS A 96 -22.46 36.49 -46.64
N GLU A 97 -23.36 37.19 -45.94
CA GLU A 97 -24.81 37.16 -46.17
C GLU A 97 -25.36 38.60 -46.08
N TYR A 98 -25.62 39.22 -47.22
CA TYR A 98 -26.18 40.58 -47.33
C TYR A 98 -25.44 41.67 -46.52
N HIS A 99 -25.85 41.94 -45.28
CA HIS A 99 -25.28 42.97 -44.40
C HIS A 99 -24.34 42.41 -43.33
N GLU A 100 -24.12 41.10 -43.32
CA GLU A 100 -23.31 40.41 -42.32
C GLU A 100 -22.07 39.76 -42.95
N ILE A 101 -20.97 39.85 -42.21
CA ILE A 101 -19.73 39.12 -42.48
C ILE A 101 -19.36 38.38 -41.21
N SER A 102 -19.16 37.07 -41.31
CA SER A 102 -18.65 36.22 -40.25
C SER A 102 -17.30 35.65 -40.66
N CYS A 103 -16.27 35.97 -39.89
CA CYS A 103 -14.92 35.42 -40.07
C CYS A 103 -14.70 34.24 -39.11
N TYR A 104 -14.08 33.19 -39.62
CA TYR A 104 -13.66 32.01 -38.86
C TYR A 104 -12.17 31.78 -39.07
N VAL A 105 -11.46 31.48 -37.99
CA VAL A 105 -10.05 31.06 -38.01
C VAL A 105 -9.99 29.67 -37.39
N ASP A 106 -9.45 28.70 -38.13
CA ASP A 106 -9.31 27.30 -37.68
C ASP A 106 -10.64 26.65 -37.23
N GLY A 107 -11.76 27.08 -37.81
CA GLY A 107 -13.11 26.61 -37.48
C GLY A 107 -13.78 27.32 -36.30
N GLU A 108 -13.10 28.27 -35.65
CA GLU A 108 -13.65 29.09 -34.57
C GLU A 108 -14.08 30.46 -35.09
N ILE A 109 -15.26 30.93 -34.68
CA ILE A 109 -15.77 32.25 -35.09
C ILE A 109 -14.97 33.35 -34.39
N THR A 110 -14.50 34.34 -35.14
CA THR A 110 -13.81 35.52 -34.61
C THR A 110 -14.79 36.66 -34.36
N HIS A 111 -14.59 37.44 -33.29
CA HIS A 111 -15.41 38.62 -33.05
C HIS A 111 -15.11 39.70 -34.10
N THR A 112 -16.13 40.14 -34.81
CA THR A 112 -15.99 41.04 -35.98
C THR A 112 -16.77 42.33 -35.71
N GLN A 113 -16.12 43.48 -35.88
CA GLN A 113 -16.81 44.77 -35.90
C GLN A 113 -17.25 45.10 -37.32
N LEU A 114 -18.54 45.37 -37.50
CA LEU A 114 -19.17 45.63 -38.80
C LEU A 114 -19.48 47.12 -38.96
N ASN A 115 -19.11 47.68 -40.11
CA ASN A 115 -19.51 49.00 -40.57
C ASN A 115 -20.28 48.86 -41.89
N ASN A 116 -21.58 49.21 -41.87
CA ASN A 116 -22.48 49.14 -43.04
C ASN A 116 -22.77 50.53 -43.60
N LEU A 117 -22.56 50.74 -44.89
CA LEU A 117 -22.83 51.99 -45.61
C LEU A 117 -23.76 51.72 -46.81
N SER A 118 -24.96 52.32 -46.81
CA SER A 118 -25.87 52.26 -47.97
C SER A 118 -25.41 53.22 -49.08
N LEU A 119 -25.33 52.71 -50.32
CA LEU A 119 -24.99 53.49 -51.50
C LEU A 119 -26.28 53.92 -52.21
N VAL A 120 -26.81 55.12 -51.88
CA VAL A 120 -27.99 55.69 -52.56
C VAL A 120 -27.53 56.55 -53.74
N ALA A 121 -28.19 56.38 -54.89
CA ALA A 121 -27.89 56.95 -56.20
C ALA A 121 -28.17 58.46 -56.29
N ASP A 122 -27.36 59.28 -55.62
CA ASP A 122 -27.24 60.72 -55.92
C ASP A 122 -25.87 61.20 -55.42
N ASN A 123 -24.80 60.93 -56.18
CA ASN A 123 -23.56 61.72 -56.21
C ASN A 123 -22.56 61.09 -57.21
N GLU A 124 -22.48 61.64 -58.42
CA GLU A 124 -21.43 61.40 -59.44
C GLU A 124 -20.03 61.91 -59.00
N PHE A 125 -19.72 61.94 -57.70
CA PHE A 125 -18.49 62.55 -57.17
C PHE A 125 -17.74 61.74 -56.11
N LEU A 126 -17.93 60.41 -56.05
CA LEU A 126 -17.24 59.55 -55.07
C LEU A 126 -16.61 58.27 -55.64
N ILE A 127 -16.44 58.16 -56.96
CA ILE A 127 -15.75 56.99 -57.57
C ILE A 127 -14.23 57.24 -57.70
N GLU A 128 -13.74 58.50 -57.66
CA GLU A 128 -12.31 58.79 -57.86
C GLU A 128 -11.48 59.13 -56.61
N ASN A 129 -12.05 59.20 -55.40
CA ASN A 129 -11.28 59.52 -54.18
C ASN A 129 -11.79 58.78 -52.93
N VAL A 130 -11.85 57.45 -53.01
CA VAL A 130 -11.89 56.60 -51.81
C VAL A 130 -10.57 55.85 -51.76
N SER A 131 -9.57 56.53 -51.20
CA SER A 131 -8.33 55.91 -50.76
C SER A 131 -8.71 54.73 -49.85
N LEU A 132 -8.30 53.52 -50.25
CA LEU A 132 -8.15 52.39 -49.33
C LEU A 132 -7.49 52.90 -48.04
N PRO A 133 -7.84 52.39 -46.85
CA PRO A 133 -7.14 52.76 -45.63
C PRO A 133 -5.64 52.50 -45.81
N ASN A 134 -4.85 53.56 -46.03
CA ASN A 134 -3.38 53.67 -46.05
C ASN A 134 -2.51 52.42 -46.37
N HIS A 135 -2.94 51.51 -47.22
CA HIS A 135 -2.12 50.39 -47.67
C HIS A 135 -1.60 50.67 -49.09
N ARG A 136 -0.46 51.39 -49.15
CA ARG A 136 0.40 51.44 -50.34
C ARG A 136 0.72 50.00 -50.77
N ASP A 137 0.11 49.47 -51.82
CA ASP A 137 0.50 48.21 -52.50
C ASP A 137 1.20 47.17 -51.59
N THR A 138 0.62 46.87 -50.41
CA THR A 138 1.25 45.96 -49.46
C THR A 138 0.89 44.56 -49.92
N HIS A 139 1.76 44.00 -50.77
CA HIS A 139 1.68 42.62 -51.23
C HIS A 139 1.65 41.69 -50.00
N PHE A 140 0.87 40.60 -50.07
CA PHE A 140 0.86 39.62 -48.98
C PHE A 140 2.27 39.04 -48.79
N ASP A 141 2.79 39.18 -47.58
CA ASP A 141 4.07 38.62 -47.18
C ASP A 141 3.84 37.32 -46.40
N GLY A 142 3.80 36.21 -47.14
CA GLY A 142 3.52 34.90 -46.57
C GLY A 142 3.23 33.84 -47.63
N GLU A 143 2.75 32.69 -47.18
CA GLU A 143 2.33 31.57 -48.02
C GLU A 143 0.80 31.44 -48.01
N ILE A 144 0.18 31.14 -49.15
CA ILE A 144 -1.27 30.92 -49.27
C ILE A 144 -1.51 29.65 -50.10
N PHE A 145 -2.48 28.83 -49.72
CA PHE A 145 -2.97 27.73 -50.55
C PHE A 145 -4.49 27.49 -50.40
N GLY A 146 -5.05 26.73 -51.34
CA GLY A 146 -6.42 26.21 -51.22
C GLY A 146 -7.52 27.26 -51.27
N ILE A 147 -7.29 28.35 -52.02
CA ILE A 147 -8.27 29.43 -52.18
C ILE A 147 -9.53 28.90 -52.86
N THR A 148 -10.66 29.05 -52.18
CA THR A 148 -11.97 28.60 -52.64
C THR A 148 -13.00 29.69 -52.40
N LEU A 149 -13.81 29.98 -53.42
CA LEU A 149 -14.96 30.87 -53.33
C LEU A 149 -16.23 30.10 -53.71
N LEU A 150 -17.13 29.95 -52.76
CA LEU A 150 -18.37 29.18 -52.86
C LEU A 150 -19.56 30.12 -53.04
N ASN A 151 -20.48 29.81 -53.94
CA ASN A 151 -21.74 30.57 -54.11
C ASN A 151 -22.81 30.20 -53.06
N ARG A 152 -22.40 29.90 -51.82
CA ARG A 152 -23.27 29.51 -50.71
C ARG A 152 -22.60 29.78 -49.38
N LEU A 153 -23.39 29.81 -48.32
CA LEU A 153 -22.89 29.78 -46.94
C LEU A 153 -22.51 28.36 -46.53
N LEU A 154 -21.35 28.21 -45.90
CA LEU A 154 -21.04 27.03 -45.11
C LEU A 154 -21.60 27.20 -43.71
N THR A 155 -22.23 26.15 -43.20
CA THR A 155 -22.57 26.06 -41.78
C THR A 155 -21.29 25.94 -40.94
N ARG A 156 -21.36 26.32 -39.66
CA ARG A 156 -20.22 26.15 -38.73
C ARG A 156 -19.70 24.71 -38.70
N THR A 157 -20.61 23.73 -38.74
CA THR A 157 -20.24 22.30 -38.78
C THR A 157 -19.42 21.97 -40.02
N GLU A 158 -19.85 22.42 -41.21
CA GLU A 158 -19.09 22.20 -42.44
C GLU A 158 -17.70 22.84 -42.42
N ILE A 159 -17.56 24.03 -41.81
CA ILE A 159 -16.26 24.72 -41.66
C ILE A 159 -15.33 23.93 -40.72
N VAL A 160 -15.85 23.45 -39.59
CA VAL A 160 -15.07 22.65 -38.62
C VAL A 160 -14.69 21.29 -39.22
N ASP A 161 -15.61 20.65 -39.94
CA ASP A 161 -15.36 19.38 -40.62
C ASP A 161 -14.32 19.54 -41.73
N TYR A 162 -14.37 20.65 -42.48
CA TYR A 162 -13.33 21.01 -43.45
C TYR A 162 -11.99 21.20 -42.74
N TYR A 163 -11.93 21.96 -41.64
CA TYR A 163 -10.69 22.16 -40.90
C TYR A 163 -10.09 20.84 -40.38
N ARG A 164 -10.92 19.92 -39.89
CA ARG A 164 -10.46 18.66 -39.29
C ARG A 164 -10.06 17.60 -40.33
N ASN A 165 -10.89 17.41 -41.35
CA ASN A 165 -10.73 16.35 -42.36
C ASN A 165 -11.03 16.87 -43.76
N PRO A 166 -10.22 17.82 -44.27
CA PRO A 166 -10.53 18.47 -45.54
C PRO A 166 -10.58 17.43 -46.69
N ALA A 167 -9.82 16.33 -46.59
CA ALA A 167 -9.79 15.26 -47.58
C ALA A 167 -11.11 14.47 -47.75
N GLN A 168 -12.00 14.47 -46.75
CA GLN A 168 -13.28 13.74 -46.83
C GLN A 168 -14.39 14.58 -47.48
N GLN A 169 -14.22 15.89 -47.63
CA GLN A 169 -15.23 16.81 -48.16
C GLN A 169 -15.15 17.05 -49.69
N ARG A 170 -14.72 16.06 -50.48
CA ARG A 170 -14.73 16.16 -51.96
C ARG A 170 -16.11 16.50 -52.55
N SER A 171 -17.22 16.32 -51.82
CA SER A 171 -18.58 16.60 -52.29
C SER A 171 -19.00 18.07 -52.28
N ILE A 172 -18.19 19.00 -51.75
CA ILE A 172 -18.52 20.45 -51.80
C ILE A 172 -18.24 21.05 -53.19
N SER A 173 -17.64 20.28 -54.12
CA SER A 173 -17.13 20.78 -55.40
C SER A 173 -18.16 21.05 -56.51
N GLU A 174 -19.46 20.84 -56.29
CA GLU A 174 -20.44 20.90 -57.40
C GLU A 174 -20.97 22.32 -57.72
N ASN A 175 -20.68 23.36 -56.92
CA ASN A 175 -21.20 24.73 -57.14
C ASN A 175 -20.22 25.87 -56.75
N ASN A 176 -18.95 25.76 -57.17
CA ASN A 176 -17.91 26.73 -56.79
C ASN A 176 -17.79 27.84 -57.82
N LEU A 177 -17.78 29.11 -57.37
CA LEU A 177 -17.52 30.27 -58.25
C LEU A 177 -16.05 30.28 -58.69
N TYR A 178 -15.17 29.85 -57.79
CA TYR A 178 -13.75 29.73 -58.05
C TYR A 178 -13.13 28.67 -57.14
N ILE A 179 -12.29 27.83 -57.72
CA ILE A 179 -11.39 26.95 -56.98
C ILE A 179 -10.01 27.14 -57.58
N TYR A 180 -9.04 27.56 -56.78
CA TYR A 180 -7.64 27.45 -57.16
C TYR A 180 -7.08 26.15 -56.57
N GLN A 181 -6.92 25.12 -57.41
CA GLN A 181 -6.23 23.89 -57.04
C GLN A 181 -4.80 23.88 -57.61
N HIS A 182 -3.88 23.26 -56.86
CA HIS A 182 -2.44 23.11 -57.16
C HIS A 182 -2.11 22.64 -58.60
N GLN A 183 -3.07 22.09 -59.36
CA GLN A 183 -2.84 21.52 -60.70
C GLN A 183 -2.76 22.54 -61.85
N ASP A 184 -3.22 23.79 -61.70
CA ASP A 184 -3.21 24.79 -62.79
C ASP A 184 -1.86 25.54 -62.97
N ALA A 185 -0.80 25.08 -62.30
CA ALA A 185 0.49 25.77 -62.15
C ALA A 185 1.33 25.92 -63.44
N HIS A 186 0.88 25.44 -64.60
CA HIS A 186 1.70 25.46 -65.83
C HIS A 186 1.71 26.80 -66.59
N ASN A 187 0.83 27.76 -66.25
CA ASN A 187 0.69 29.00 -67.04
C ASN A 187 0.99 30.30 -66.29
N ILE A 188 1.68 30.27 -65.14
CA ILE A 188 2.15 31.49 -64.46
C ILE A 188 3.68 31.55 -64.59
N ARG A 189 4.17 32.57 -65.30
CA ARG A 189 5.62 32.77 -65.49
C ARG A 189 6.26 33.24 -64.18
N GLY A 190 6.92 32.30 -63.53
CA GLY A 190 7.97 32.53 -62.55
C GLY A 190 7.48 32.61 -61.11
N GLU A 191 7.26 31.46 -60.47
CA GLU A 191 7.50 31.24 -59.03
C GLU A 191 7.36 29.77 -58.65
N ASN A 192 8.28 29.29 -57.81
CA ASN A 192 8.32 27.91 -57.33
C ASN A 192 7.30 27.73 -56.19
N PHE A 193 6.13 27.14 -56.47
CA PHE A 193 5.25 26.64 -55.42
C PHE A 193 5.95 25.51 -54.66
N ILE A 194 6.06 25.62 -53.33
CA ILE A 194 6.57 24.54 -52.47
C ILE A 194 5.39 23.61 -52.18
N PRO A 195 5.38 22.35 -52.67
CA PRO A 195 4.32 21.41 -52.33
C PRO A 195 4.32 21.15 -50.82
N LEU A 196 3.13 21.11 -50.20
CA LEU A 196 2.99 20.76 -48.79
C LEU A 196 3.70 19.42 -48.54
N LYS A 197 4.62 19.41 -47.56
CA LYS A 197 5.31 18.18 -47.20
C LYS A 197 4.35 17.23 -46.49
N ARG A 198 4.66 15.94 -46.63
CA ARG A 198 3.85 14.86 -46.09
C ARG A 198 3.89 14.87 -44.58
N GLN A 199 2.72 14.84 -43.96
CA GLN A 199 2.61 14.85 -42.51
C GLN A 199 2.65 13.44 -41.96
N LYS A 200 3.43 13.24 -40.90
CA LYS A 200 3.59 11.97 -40.20
C LYS A 200 3.36 12.15 -38.70
N VAL A 201 2.85 11.09 -38.07
CA VAL A 201 2.76 10.98 -36.62
C VAL A 201 3.57 9.77 -36.20
N LEU A 202 4.57 9.99 -35.34
CA LEU A 202 5.34 8.92 -34.70
C LEU A 202 4.80 8.68 -33.29
N LEU A 203 4.10 7.57 -33.09
CA LEU A 203 3.51 7.22 -31.81
C LEU A 203 4.24 6.03 -31.20
N VAL A 204 4.94 6.25 -30.10
CA VAL A 204 5.48 5.17 -29.26
C VAL A 204 4.39 4.74 -28.30
N ILE A 205 3.92 3.51 -28.41
CA ILE A 205 2.95 2.94 -27.45
C ILE A 205 3.69 1.95 -26.56
N PHE A 206 3.63 2.19 -25.26
CA PHE A 206 4.01 1.23 -24.23
C PHE A 206 2.74 0.66 -23.58
N ASN A 207 2.45 -0.61 -23.87
CA ASN A 207 1.41 -1.37 -23.18
C ASN A 207 2.04 -2.10 -22.00
N ASP A 208 1.85 -1.57 -20.81
CA ASP A 208 2.37 -2.10 -19.54
C ASP A 208 1.27 -2.88 -18.78
N THR A 209 0.40 -3.54 -19.53
CA THR A 209 -0.71 -4.34 -19.02
C THR A 209 -0.60 -5.78 -19.50
N GLU A 210 -1.31 -6.70 -18.83
CA GLU A 210 -1.47 -8.09 -19.29
C GLU A 210 -2.41 -8.22 -20.50
N HIS A 211 -3.09 -7.13 -20.89
CA HIS A 211 -4.10 -7.16 -21.95
C HIS A 211 -3.46 -7.03 -23.34
N GLN A 212 -3.82 -7.96 -24.23
CA GLN A 212 -3.60 -7.80 -25.66
C GLN A 212 -4.78 -7.02 -26.28
N PHE A 213 -4.50 -5.87 -26.86
CA PHE A 213 -5.53 -5.02 -27.48
C PHE A 213 -5.68 -5.36 -28.96
N ILE A 214 -6.91 -5.70 -29.38
CA ILE A 214 -7.28 -6.01 -30.76
C ILE A 214 -8.06 -4.83 -31.34
N LYS A 215 -7.62 -4.35 -32.51
CA LYS A 215 -8.23 -3.24 -33.23
C LYS A 215 -9.66 -3.60 -33.65
N THR A 216 -10.64 -2.79 -33.27
CA THR A 216 -12.05 -2.97 -33.63
C THR A 216 -12.49 -2.05 -34.76
N THR A 217 -11.76 -0.96 -35.00
CA THR A 217 -11.98 -0.07 -36.15
C THR A 217 -11.37 -0.67 -37.42
N ALA A 218 -12.12 -0.68 -38.52
CA ALA A 218 -11.61 -1.09 -39.82
C ALA A 218 -10.51 -0.13 -40.31
N ASP A 219 -9.51 -0.67 -41.03
CA ASP A 219 -8.48 0.16 -41.67
C ASP A 219 -9.12 1.07 -42.72
N SER A 220 -8.71 2.33 -42.73
CA SER A 220 -9.20 3.31 -43.69
C SER A 220 -8.27 3.38 -44.90
N ASN A 221 -8.85 3.44 -46.12
CA ASN A 221 -8.09 3.65 -47.35
C ASN A 221 -7.50 5.07 -47.48
N THR A 222 -7.64 5.89 -46.43
CA THR A 222 -7.11 7.26 -46.35
C THR A 222 -5.66 7.33 -45.85
N TYR A 223 -5.11 6.27 -45.26
CA TYR A 223 -3.77 6.29 -44.65
C TYR A 223 -2.86 5.17 -45.18
N ASN A 224 -1.58 5.48 -45.39
CA ASN A 224 -0.57 4.57 -45.93
C ASN A 224 -0.03 3.69 -44.81
N GLN A 225 0.08 4.28 -43.61
CA GLN A 225 0.53 3.64 -42.39
C GLN A 225 -0.49 3.95 -41.29
N GLN A 226 -0.87 2.93 -40.54
CA GLN A 226 -1.89 2.98 -39.49
C GLN A 226 -1.39 2.19 -38.28
N LEU A 227 -2.01 2.44 -37.12
CA LEU A 227 -1.75 1.64 -35.93
C LEU A 227 -2.15 0.17 -36.17
N PRO A 228 -1.40 -0.79 -35.59
CA PRO A 228 -1.47 -2.20 -35.94
C PRO A 228 -2.81 -2.84 -35.54
N LYS A 229 -3.08 -4.04 -36.08
CA LYS A 229 -4.24 -4.84 -35.67
C LYS A 229 -4.18 -5.28 -34.20
N ILE A 230 -2.98 -5.43 -33.66
CA ILE A 230 -2.73 -5.94 -32.31
C ILE A 230 -1.69 -5.06 -31.63
N ILE A 231 -1.97 -4.62 -30.40
CA ILE A 231 -0.99 -4.07 -29.47
C ILE A 231 -0.76 -5.14 -28.38
N PRO A 232 0.39 -5.83 -28.39
CA PRO A 232 0.69 -6.90 -27.45
C PRO A 232 0.97 -6.39 -26.03
N PRO A 233 0.81 -7.24 -25.00
CA PRO A 233 1.11 -6.91 -23.61
C PRO A 233 2.62 -6.73 -23.37
N HIS A 234 2.97 -5.96 -22.35
CA HIS A 234 4.34 -5.68 -21.89
C HIS A 234 5.33 -5.22 -22.96
N GLU A 235 4.83 -4.52 -23.98
CA GLU A 235 5.63 -4.16 -25.12
C GLU A 235 5.62 -2.65 -25.41
N ARG A 236 6.82 -2.12 -25.65
CA ARG A 236 7.06 -0.74 -26.09
C ARG A 236 7.46 -0.73 -27.56
N ARG A 237 6.60 -0.20 -28.42
CA ARG A 237 6.82 -0.15 -29.88
C ARG A 237 6.49 1.22 -30.47
N ALA A 238 7.26 1.61 -31.48
CA ALA A 238 7.02 2.80 -32.26
C ALA A 238 6.18 2.47 -33.50
N TYR A 239 5.19 3.30 -33.78
CA TYR A 239 4.31 3.19 -34.93
C TYR A 239 4.27 4.51 -35.68
N ILE A 240 4.09 4.44 -37.00
CA ILE A 240 3.93 5.61 -37.85
C ILE A 240 2.50 5.64 -38.37
N ILE A 241 1.86 6.81 -38.27
CA ILE A 241 0.59 7.10 -38.93
C ILE A 241 0.88 8.15 -40.01
N GLU A 242 0.49 7.85 -41.24
CA GLU A 242 0.81 8.67 -42.41
C GLU A 242 -0.38 8.72 -43.36
N CYS A 243 -0.85 9.93 -43.71
CA CYS A 243 -1.99 10.13 -44.59
C CYS A 243 -1.62 9.92 -46.08
N ASN A 244 -2.59 9.47 -46.89
CA ASN A 244 -2.38 9.17 -48.32
C ASN A 244 -2.22 10.40 -49.20
N TYR A 245 -2.63 11.56 -48.72
CA TYR A 245 -2.71 12.75 -49.54
C TYR A 245 -1.52 13.69 -49.31
N ASN A 246 -0.85 14.04 -50.41
CA ASN A 246 0.32 14.95 -50.39
C ASN A 246 -0.08 16.44 -50.41
N THR A 247 -1.36 16.77 -50.23
CA THR A 247 -1.89 18.12 -50.50
C THR A 247 -2.83 18.66 -49.41
N TRP A 248 -2.97 17.98 -48.26
CA TRP A 248 -3.99 18.35 -47.27
C TRP A 248 -3.37 18.85 -45.96
N PRO A 249 -3.90 19.93 -45.38
CA PRO A 249 -3.34 20.60 -44.20
C PRO A 249 -3.50 19.84 -42.90
N ASN A 250 -4.62 19.18 -42.68
CA ASN A 250 -4.91 18.55 -41.41
C ASN A 250 -5.47 17.15 -41.64
N PHE A 251 -5.33 16.28 -40.64
CA PHE A 251 -6.08 15.03 -40.60
C PHE A 251 -6.39 14.63 -39.15
N SER A 252 -7.56 14.03 -38.96
CA SER A 252 -7.88 13.26 -37.76
C SER A 252 -7.65 11.77 -38.04
N TYR A 253 -7.18 11.01 -37.06
CA TYR A 253 -7.10 9.56 -37.08
C TYR A 253 -7.69 9.02 -35.79
N LEU A 254 -8.70 8.15 -35.89
CA LEU A 254 -9.40 7.57 -34.75
C LEU A 254 -9.27 6.05 -34.82
N VAL A 255 -8.84 5.43 -33.73
CA VAL A 255 -8.82 3.97 -33.62
C VAL A 255 -9.32 3.51 -32.26
N ASN A 256 -10.09 2.43 -32.28
CA ASN A 256 -10.60 1.72 -31.12
C ASN A 256 -9.96 0.34 -31.04
N TYR A 257 -9.68 -0.08 -29.82
CA TYR A 257 -9.25 -1.42 -29.47
C TYR A 257 -10.07 -1.95 -28.29
N THR A 258 -10.20 -3.27 -28.23
CA THR A 258 -10.72 -4.01 -27.08
C THR A 258 -9.70 -5.06 -26.64
N ALA A 259 -9.61 -5.33 -25.33
CA ALA A 259 -8.76 -6.40 -24.84
C ALA A 259 -9.32 -7.77 -25.27
N SER A 260 -8.44 -8.67 -25.72
CA SER A 260 -8.83 -9.99 -26.24
C SER A 260 -9.41 -10.92 -25.17
N ASN A 261 -9.03 -10.72 -23.91
CA ASN A 261 -9.49 -11.50 -22.76
C ASN A 261 -10.72 -10.90 -22.07
N GLN A 262 -11.05 -9.62 -22.30
CA GLN A 262 -12.15 -8.94 -21.63
C GLN A 262 -12.68 -7.78 -22.48
N ALA A 263 -13.88 -7.94 -23.04
CA ALA A 263 -14.45 -6.99 -24.01
C ALA A 263 -14.68 -5.57 -23.45
N ASP A 264 -14.97 -5.46 -22.15
CA ASP A 264 -15.24 -4.18 -21.48
C ASP A 264 -13.98 -3.30 -21.32
N ILE A 265 -12.79 -3.89 -21.46
CA ILE A 265 -11.52 -3.17 -21.38
C ILE A 265 -11.20 -2.60 -22.76
N THR A 266 -11.43 -1.30 -22.91
CA THR A 266 -11.32 -0.56 -24.16
C THR A 266 -10.17 0.44 -24.16
N LEU A 267 -9.60 0.68 -25.33
CA LEU A 267 -8.58 1.69 -25.60
C LEU A 267 -8.96 2.45 -26.88
N ASN A 268 -9.08 3.76 -26.78
CA ASN A 268 -9.35 4.66 -27.88
C ASN A 268 -8.18 5.65 -28.02
N ILE A 269 -7.65 5.77 -29.23
CA ILE A 269 -6.60 6.72 -29.59
C ILE A 269 -7.13 7.61 -30.71
N GLU A 270 -7.29 8.89 -30.40
CA GLU A 270 -7.63 9.95 -31.34
C GLU A 270 -6.39 10.82 -31.56
N VAL A 271 -5.96 10.95 -32.81
CA VAL A 271 -4.85 11.81 -33.22
C VAL A 271 -5.41 12.91 -34.09
N PHE A 272 -5.10 14.16 -33.77
CA PHE A 272 -5.35 15.29 -34.64
C PHE A 272 -4.02 15.95 -35.00
N LYS A 273 -3.64 15.88 -36.28
CA LYS A 273 -2.44 16.53 -36.80
C LYS A 273 -2.86 17.78 -37.57
N SER A 274 -2.31 18.92 -37.15
CA SER A 274 -2.50 20.22 -37.80
C SER A 274 -1.17 20.77 -38.31
N LEU A 275 -1.20 21.57 -39.38
CA LEU A 275 -0.04 22.39 -39.77
C LEU A 275 0.34 23.38 -38.66
N THR A 276 -0.63 23.89 -37.90
CA THR A 276 -0.39 24.71 -36.72
C THR A 276 0.14 23.83 -35.59
N ALA A 277 1.43 23.93 -35.27
CA ALA A 277 2.11 22.98 -34.39
C ALA A 277 1.42 22.81 -33.02
N TYR A 278 0.98 23.90 -32.39
CA TYR A 278 0.32 23.88 -31.08
C TYR A 278 -1.15 23.42 -31.10
N ARG A 279 -1.76 23.25 -32.29
CA ARG A 279 -3.12 22.70 -32.44
C ARG A 279 -3.11 21.18 -32.61
N SER A 280 -1.95 20.58 -32.92
CA SER A 280 -1.83 19.12 -33.00
C SER A 280 -1.98 18.50 -31.60
N ASN A 281 -2.76 17.43 -31.49
CA ASN A 281 -3.00 16.75 -30.22
C ASN A 281 -3.18 15.24 -30.40
N ILE A 282 -3.00 14.53 -29.29
CA ILE A 282 -3.34 13.11 -29.16
C ILE A 282 -4.19 12.97 -27.91
N LYS A 283 -5.34 12.35 -28.06
CA LYS A 283 -6.25 12.03 -26.96
C LYS A 283 -6.34 10.52 -26.83
N VAL A 284 -6.02 10.03 -25.64
CA VAL A 284 -6.09 8.61 -25.29
C VAL A 284 -7.18 8.45 -24.23
N THR A 285 -8.19 7.63 -24.55
CA THR A 285 -9.27 7.28 -23.63
C THR A 285 -9.20 5.78 -23.35
N VAL A 286 -9.27 5.39 -22.09
CA VAL A 286 -9.15 3.98 -21.66
C VAL A 286 -10.29 3.63 -20.70
N ALA A 287 -10.57 2.34 -20.53
CA ALA A 287 -11.48 1.83 -19.50
C ALA A 287 -11.02 2.21 -18.08
N ASN A 288 -11.92 2.14 -17.09
CA ASN A 288 -11.64 2.58 -15.71
C ASN A 288 -10.54 1.75 -15.02
N GLU A 289 -10.38 0.50 -15.43
CA GLU A 289 -9.36 -0.45 -15.00
C GLU A 289 -7.96 -0.11 -15.52
N LEU A 290 -7.87 0.85 -16.42
CA LEU A 290 -6.63 1.30 -17.02
C LEU A 290 -6.34 2.74 -16.63
N GLU A 291 -5.06 3.07 -16.61
CA GLU A 291 -4.57 4.44 -16.61
C GLU A 291 -3.69 4.66 -17.83
N ARG A 292 -3.46 5.93 -18.13
CA ARG A 292 -2.84 6.38 -19.37
C ARG A 292 -2.03 7.62 -19.12
N ASP A 293 -0.89 7.69 -19.78
CA ASP A 293 -0.10 8.90 -19.92
C ASP A 293 0.19 9.14 -21.40
N CYS A 294 0.22 10.40 -21.81
CA CYS A 294 0.44 10.80 -23.19
C CYS A 294 1.34 12.03 -23.21
N LEU A 295 2.60 11.83 -23.57
CA LEU A 295 3.61 12.87 -23.66
C LEU A 295 3.86 13.22 -25.12
N ILE A 296 3.49 14.43 -25.54
CA ILE A 296 3.91 14.97 -26.84
C ILE A 296 5.37 15.39 -26.73
N ILE A 297 6.24 14.75 -27.53
CA ILE A 297 7.69 14.96 -27.54
C ILE A 297 8.03 16.10 -28.50
N GLN A 298 7.40 16.11 -29.67
CA GLN A 298 7.63 17.12 -30.71
C GLN A 298 6.34 17.37 -31.49
N SER A 299 6.07 18.63 -31.81
CA SER A 299 5.01 18.99 -32.74
C SER A 299 5.50 20.08 -33.69
N THR A 300 5.37 19.83 -34.99
CA THR A 300 5.78 20.70 -36.09
C THR A 300 4.75 20.63 -37.21
N GLU A 301 4.92 21.44 -38.25
CA GLU A 301 4.10 21.39 -39.47
C GLU A 301 4.07 19.98 -40.09
N GLU A 302 5.18 19.24 -40.05
CA GLU A 302 5.34 17.94 -40.75
C GLU A 302 5.23 16.74 -39.82
N GLU A 303 5.63 16.89 -38.56
CA GLU A 303 5.79 15.76 -37.63
C GLU A 303 5.16 16.06 -36.27
N LEU A 304 4.40 15.09 -35.78
CA LEU A 304 3.98 14.98 -34.38
C LEU A 304 4.57 13.69 -33.82
N SER A 305 5.40 13.78 -32.78
CA SER A 305 5.90 12.61 -32.07
C SER A 305 5.42 12.60 -30.63
N ALA A 306 5.00 11.44 -30.15
CA ALA A 306 4.49 11.28 -28.80
C ALA A 306 4.75 9.88 -28.25
N GLU A 307 4.79 9.77 -26.93
CA GLU A 307 4.79 8.51 -26.20
C GLU A 307 3.48 8.37 -25.43
N VAL A 308 2.81 7.25 -25.64
CA VAL A 308 1.59 6.85 -24.94
C VAL A 308 1.91 5.63 -24.09
N ARG A 309 1.70 5.74 -22.79
CA ARG A 309 1.78 4.61 -21.87
C ARG A 309 0.40 4.23 -21.39
N ILE A 310 0.11 2.93 -21.39
CA ILE A 310 -1.13 2.36 -20.86
C ILE A 310 -0.73 1.38 -19.77
N SER A 311 -1.29 1.54 -18.58
CA SER A 311 -1.00 0.71 -17.41
C SER A 311 -2.31 0.32 -16.72
N GLU A 312 -2.28 -0.64 -15.82
CA GLU A 312 -3.44 -0.96 -14.98
C GLU A 312 -3.66 0.13 -13.92
N ASN A 313 -4.91 0.54 -13.74
CA ASN A 313 -5.32 1.33 -12.58
C ASN A 313 -5.45 0.41 -11.37
N LEU A 314 -4.34 0.25 -10.64
CA LEU A 314 -4.24 -0.67 -9.50
C LEU A 314 -5.31 -0.40 -8.43
N VAL A 315 -5.76 0.84 -8.24
CA VAL A 315 -6.81 1.16 -7.26
C VAL A 315 -8.14 0.52 -7.66
N ILE A 316 -8.52 0.65 -8.94
CA ILE A 316 -9.77 0.09 -9.45
C ILE A 316 -9.67 -1.44 -9.54
N THR A 317 -8.56 -1.97 -10.04
CA THR A 317 -8.32 -3.42 -10.14
C THR A 317 -8.37 -4.08 -8.76
N GLN A 318 -7.68 -3.53 -7.76
CA GLN A 318 -7.71 -4.07 -6.39
C GLN A 318 -9.10 -3.97 -5.76
N ALA A 319 -9.83 -2.87 -6.01
CA ALA A 319 -11.20 -2.74 -5.52
C ALA A 319 -12.13 -3.81 -6.13
N LYS A 320 -12.02 -4.09 -7.44
CA LYS A 320 -12.78 -5.15 -8.12
C LYS A 320 -12.40 -6.55 -7.62
N ASN A 321 -11.11 -6.80 -7.43
CA ASN A 321 -10.63 -8.07 -6.89
C ASN A 321 -11.15 -8.32 -5.47
N PHE A 322 -11.10 -7.30 -4.61
CA PHE A 322 -11.64 -7.37 -3.26
C PHE A 322 -13.15 -7.58 -3.25
N VAL A 323 -13.86 -6.90 -4.14
CA VAL A 323 -15.26 -7.17 -4.44
C VAL A 323 -15.41 -8.66 -4.76
N ASN A 324 -14.88 -9.16 -5.87
CA ASN A 324 -15.12 -10.54 -6.30
C ASN A 324 -14.80 -11.57 -5.21
N PHE A 325 -13.71 -11.36 -4.46
CA PHE A 325 -13.37 -12.13 -3.27
C PHE A 325 -14.51 -12.19 -2.23
N ILE A 326 -15.06 -11.03 -1.83
CA ILE A 326 -16.16 -10.99 -0.86
C ILE A 326 -17.40 -11.71 -1.38
N ASN A 327 -17.72 -11.60 -2.67
CA ASN A 327 -18.86 -12.31 -3.27
C ASN A 327 -18.67 -13.83 -3.21
N GLU A 328 -17.47 -14.31 -3.55
CA GLU A 328 -17.16 -15.74 -3.52
C GLU A 328 -17.18 -16.31 -2.09
N VAL A 329 -16.58 -15.58 -1.15
CA VAL A 329 -16.54 -16.01 0.25
C VAL A 329 -17.93 -16.01 0.88
N ARG A 330 -18.79 -15.02 0.58
CA ARG A 330 -20.18 -14.95 1.08
C ARG A 330 -21.06 -16.12 0.63
N ALA A 331 -20.72 -16.80 -0.46
CA ALA A 331 -21.45 -17.99 -0.90
C ALA A 331 -21.26 -19.19 0.04
N HIS A 332 -20.21 -19.18 0.87
CA HIS A 332 -19.81 -20.33 1.69
C HIS A 332 -19.66 -20.01 3.18
N ILE A 333 -19.31 -18.77 3.53
CA ILE A 333 -19.05 -18.34 4.90
C ILE A 333 -20.18 -17.41 5.38
N PRO A 334 -20.75 -17.63 6.58
CA PRO A 334 -21.82 -16.78 7.12
C PRO A 334 -21.41 -15.30 7.19
N ALA A 335 -22.36 -14.41 6.90
CA ALA A 335 -22.11 -12.96 6.88
C ALA A 335 -21.52 -12.42 8.20
N ASP A 336 -21.92 -12.96 9.36
CA ASP A 336 -21.40 -12.56 10.68
C ASP A 336 -19.92 -12.93 10.91
N ASN A 337 -19.38 -13.82 10.07
CA ASN A 337 -17.97 -14.20 10.06
C ASN A 337 -17.14 -13.37 9.06
N ILE A 338 -17.75 -12.48 8.29
CA ILE A 338 -17.08 -11.64 7.29
C ILE A 338 -17.13 -10.19 7.78
N ILE A 339 -16.00 -9.70 8.30
CA ILE A 339 -15.90 -8.33 8.84
C ILE A 339 -15.10 -7.46 7.88
N THR A 340 -15.68 -6.35 7.43
CA THR A 340 -15.07 -5.40 6.49
C THR A 340 -15.16 -3.98 7.02
N GLY A 341 -14.24 -3.10 6.61
CA GLY A 341 -14.20 -1.69 7.03
C GLY A 341 -15.33 -0.80 6.49
N GLY A 342 -16.21 -1.32 5.63
CA GLY A 342 -17.27 -0.57 4.97
C GLY A 342 -16.83 0.01 3.63
N HIS A 343 -17.83 0.25 2.77
CA HIS A 343 -17.79 0.45 1.32
C HIS A 343 -17.68 -0.86 0.52
N TYR A 344 -18.41 -0.94 -0.60
CA TYR A 344 -18.60 -2.10 -1.49
C TYR A 344 -19.65 -3.08 -0.92
N TYR A 345 -20.95 -2.88 -1.20
CA TYR A 345 -21.73 -3.43 -2.33
C TYR A 345 -23.15 -2.82 -2.32
N SER A 346 -23.86 -2.47 -3.41
CA SER A 346 -23.91 -3.00 -4.79
C SER A 346 -24.08 -1.88 -5.85
N GLU A 347 -23.94 -2.21 -7.15
CA GLU A 347 -24.25 -1.30 -8.28
C GLU A 347 -25.71 -0.80 -8.32
N GLN A 348 -26.60 -1.35 -7.47
CA GLN A 348 -28.03 -1.01 -7.49
C GLN A 348 -28.65 -0.64 -6.14
N GLN A 349 -27.91 -0.63 -5.03
CA GLN A 349 -28.44 -0.17 -3.74
C GLN A 349 -27.37 0.56 -2.93
N LEU A 350 -27.66 1.83 -2.62
CA LEU A 350 -26.93 2.69 -1.70
C LEU A 350 -26.82 1.99 -0.32
N SER A 351 -25.71 1.28 -0.09
CA SER A 351 -25.42 0.68 1.21
C SER A 351 -25.06 1.78 2.22
N VAL A 352 -25.93 1.99 3.20
CA VAL A 352 -25.64 2.85 4.36
C VAL A 352 -24.75 2.06 5.31
N SER A 353 -23.48 2.45 5.46
CA SER A 353 -22.61 1.95 6.53
C SER A 353 -23.26 2.27 7.86
N THR A 354 -23.67 1.25 8.62
CA THR A 354 -24.15 1.48 9.97
C THR A 354 -22.95 1.74 10.89
N GLY A 355 -23.06 2.65 11.85
CA GLY A 355 -21.99 2.85 12.85
C GLY A 355 -21.59 1.54 13.56
N LYS A 356 -22.53 0.59 13.68
CA LYS A 356 -22.31 -0.74 14.29
C LYS A 356 -21.29 -1.59 13.51
N GLN A 357 -21.34 -1.60 12.17
CA GLN A 357 -20.38 -2.35 11.34
C GLN A 357 -18.97 -1.78 11.46
N MET A 358 -18.86 -0.44 11.41
CA MET A 358 -17.58 0.24 11.58
C MET A 358 -16.96 -0.05 12.95
N ILE A 359 -17.77 -0.03 14.03
CA ILE A 359 -17.31 -0.38 15.38
C ILE A 359 -16.83 -1.84 15.43
N ALA A 360 -17.62 -2.78 14.87
CA ALA A 360 -17.25 -4.19 14.85
C ALA A 360 -15.94 -4.45 14.08
N TYR A 361 -15.74 -3.76 12.95
CA TYR A 361 -14.48 -3.81 12.21
C TYR A 361 -13.32 -3.22 13.03
N GLN A 362 -13.49 -2.03 13.59
CA GLN A 362 -12.44 -1.39 14.41
C GLN A 362 -12.04 -2.25 15.61
N GLN A 363 -13.00 -2.92 16.25
CA GLN A 363 -12.75 -3.90 17.32
C GLN A 363 -12.01 -5.14 16.80
N ALA A 364 -12.43 -5.70 15.67
CA ALA A 364 -11.80 -6.88 15.08
C ALA A 364 -10.38 -6.60 14.56
N CYS A 365 -10.05 -5.37 14.17
CA CYS A 365 -8.70 -4.96 13.76
C CYS A 365 -7.70 -4.91 14.92
N GLN A 366 -8.18 -4.87 16.16
CA GLN A 366 -7.31 -4.73 17.31
C GLN A 366 -6.41 -5.95 17.51
N LEU A 367 -5.16 -5.67 17.88
CA LEU A 367 -4.15 -6.66 18.24
C LEU A 367 -3.82 -6.56 19.73
N PHE A 368 -3.14 -7.59 20.24
CA PHE A 368 -2.61 -7.56 21.60
C PHE A 368 -1.67 -6.35 21.80
N ASN A 369 -0.68 -6.16 20.93
CA ASN A 369 0.14 -4.96 21.01
C ASN A 369 -0.59 -3.71 20.49
N ARG A 370 -1.21 -2.93 21.38
CA ARG A 370 -1.96 -1.70 21.01
C ARG A 370 -1.10 -0.58 20.43
N ARG A 371 0.24 -0.70 20.49
CA ARG A 371 1.16 0.19 19.76
C ARG A 371 0.93 0.12 18.26
N LEU A 372 0.39 -1.00 17.78
CA LEU A 372 0.22 -1.30 16.37
C LEU A 372 -1.26 -1.21 16.00
N GLN A 373 -1.56 -0.44 14.96
CA GLN A 373 -2.92 -0.20 14.48
C GLN A 373 -2.96 -0.52 12.98
N LYS A 374 -3.27 -1.77 12.65
CA LYS A 374 -3.32 -2.30 11.28
C LYS A 374 -4.76 -2.28 10.76
N LYS A 375 -4.94 -2.07 9.45
CA LYS A 375 -6.25 -1.95 8.79
C LYS A 375 -6.39 -2.93 7.62
N PRO A 376 -6.75 -4.21 7.87
CA PRO A 376 -6.96 -5.20 6.82
C PRO A 376 -8.15 -4.85 5.91
N LEU A 377 -8.16 -5.36 4.68
CA LEU A 377 -9.31 -5.21 3.75
C LEU A 377 -10.55 -5.92 4.31
N ALA A 378 -10.36 -7.14 4.79
CA ALA A 378 -11.38 -7.95 5.44
C ALA A 378 -10.78 -8.88 6.48
N ILE A 379 -11.61 -9.30 7.44
CA ILE A 379 -11.30 -10.31 8.43
C ILE A 379 -12.35 -11.41 8.29
N ILE A 380 -11.89 -12.60 7.90
CA ILE A 380 -12.69 -13.79 7.70
C ILE A 380 -12.51 -14.71 8.91
N LYS A 381 -13.54 -14.81 9.75
CA LYS A 381 -13.55 -15.63 10.97
C LYS A 381 -13.89 -17.08 10.63
N CYS A 382 -12.87 -17.85 10.24
CA CYS A 382 -13.02 -19.26 9.87
C CYS A 382 -13.35 -20.12 11.10
N THR A 383 -14.21 -21.11 10.90
CA THR A 383 -14.66 -22.09 11.90
C THR A 383 -14.25 -23.52 11.55
N SER A 384 -13.78 -23.75 10.31
CA SER A 384 -13.35 -25.05 9.82
C SER A 384 -12.19 -24.94 8.83
N THR A 385 -11.51 -26.06 8.59
CA THR A 385 -10.47 -26.18 7.56
C THR A 385 -10.99 -25.86 6.17
N GLU A 386 -12.24 -26.21 5.86
CA GLU A 386 -12.82 -25.95 4.54
C GLU A 386 -13.04 -24.44 4.30
N GLU A 387 -13.53 -23.71 5.31
CA GLU A 387 -13.65 -22.25 5.22
C GLU A 387 -12.29 -21.56 5.05
N VAL A 388 -11.23 -22.08 5.70
CA VAL A 388 -9.85 -21.60 5.49
C VAL A 388 -9.42 -21.80 4.03
N LYS A 389 -9.66 -22.99 3.46
CA LYS A 389 -9.32 -23.29 2.06
C LYS A 389 -10.07 -22.38 1.09
N ILE A 390 -11.38 -22.22 1.27
CA ILE A 390 -12.22 -21.38 0.40
C ILE A 390 -11.71 -19.94 0.42
N ALA A 391 -11.52 -19.36 1.62
CA ALA A 391 -11.05 -17.99 1.74
C ALA A 391 -9.61 -17.81 1.23
N TYR A 392 -8.73 -18.79 1.42
CA TYR A 392 -7.37 -18.75 0.91
C TYR A 392 -7.31 -18.84 -0.62
N LYS A 393 -8.05 -19.79 -1.22
CA LYS A 393 -8.12 -19.95 -2.68
C LYS A 393 -8.73 -18.73 -3.36
N ALA A 394 -9.85 -18.22 -2.84
CA ALA A 394 -10.42 -16.97 -3.35
C ALA A 394 -9.41 -15.80 -3.27
N ALA A 395 -8.65 -15.68 -2.18
CA ALA A 395 -7.62 -14.66 -2.08
C ALA A 395 -6.50 -14.83 -3.12
N ILE A 396 -6.10 -16.06 -3.44
CA ILE A 396 -5.16 -16.35 -4.54
C ILE A 396 -5.76 -15.95 -5.89
N ASP A 397 -6.98 -16.41 -6.19
CA ASP A 397 -7.63 -16.23 -7.48
C ASP A 397 -7.87 -14.75 -7.82
N TYR A 398 -8.06 -13.91 -6.79
CA TYR A 398 -8.20 -12.46 -6.94
C TYR A 398 -6.94 -11.66 -6.56
N ASN A 399 -5.77 -12.31 -6.46
CA ASN A 399 -4.49 -11.64 -6.19
C ASN A 399 -4.52 -10.70 -4.95
N LEU A 400 -5.12 -11.19 -3.85
CA LEU A 400 -5.21 -10.49 -2.58
C LEU A 400 -4.20 -11.05 -1.58
N PRO A 401 -3.35 -10.20 -0.97
CA PRO A 401 -2.41 -10.66 0.04
C PRO A 401 -3.17 -11.12 1.30
N ILE A 402 -2.67 -12.19 1.92
CA ILE A 402 -3.27 -12.74 3.14
C ILE A 402 -2.41 -12.49 4.37
N SER A 403 -3.05 -12.59 5.53
CA SER A 403 -2.40 -12.77 6.83
C SER A 403 -3.22 -13.76 7.65
N VAL A 404 -2.57 -14.47 8.58
CA VAL A 404 -3.25 -15.48 9.40
C VAL A 404 -3.16 -15.08 10.85
N ARG A 405 -4.30 -15.13 11.54
CA ARG A 405 -4.42 -14.76 12.94
C ARG A 405 -5.09 -15.87 13.73
N SER A 406 -4.55 -16.19 14.91
CA SER A 406 -5.27 -16.96 15.93
C SER A 406 -5.48 -16.07 17.16
N GLY A 407 -4.54 -16.05 18.11
CA GLY A 407 -4.66 -15.25 19.32
C GLY A 407 -4.32 -13.76 19.17
N GLY A 408 -3.73 -13.32 18.05
CA GLY A 408 -3.34 -11.92 17.84
C GLY A 408 -2.25 -11.38 18.79
N ASN A 409 -1.47 -12.28 19.42
CA ASN A 409 -0.44 -11.98 20.43
C ASN A 409 0.98 -11.78 19.86
N ASP A 410 1.10 -11.54 18.55
CA ASP A 410 2.40 -11.24 17.94
C ASP A 410 2.91 -9.86 18.39
N HIS A 411 4.11 -9.80 18.97
CA HIS A 411 4.67 -8.56 19.53
C HIS A 411 4.95 -7.47 18.48
N GLU A 412 5.08 -7.83 17.20
CA GLU A 412 5.24 -6.90 16.06
C GLU A 412 4.01 -6.85 15.16
N GLY A 413 2.91 -7.47 15.60
CA GLY A 413 1.62 -7.47 14.91
C GLY A 413 1.63 -8.18 13.56
N GLU A 414 2.59 -9.06 13.29
CA GLU A 414 2.74 -9.72 11.98
C GLU A 414 1.61 -10.71 11.63
N SER A 415 0.71 -11.00 12.58
CA SER A 415 -0.51 -11.79 12.32
C SER A 415 -1.62 -11.00 11.60
N THR A 416 -1.42 -9.70 11.33
CA THR A 416 -2.38 -8.85 10.60
C THR A 416 -1.62 -7.72 9.90
N GLU A 417 -2.02 -7.38 8.69
CA GLU A 417 -1.44 -6.26 7.96
C GLU A 417 -2.49 -5.33 7.37
N THR A 418 -2.05 -4.13 7.00
CA THR A 418 -2.90 -3.20 6.25
C THR A 418 -3.03 -3.68 4.82
N ASN A 419 -4.22 -3.54 4.24
CA ASN A 419 -4.53 -3.98 2.87
C ASN A 419 -4.38 -5.49 2.62
N THR A 420 -4.57 -6.33 3.65
CA THR A 420 -4.61 -7.80 3.52
C THR A 420 -5.97 -8.38 3.89
N VAL A 421 -6.24 -9.59 3.41
CA VAL A 421 -7.32 -10.45 3.94
C VAL A 421 -6.77 -11.19 5.15
N VAL A 422 -7.39 -11.02 6.32
CA VAL A 422 -7.04 -11.76 7.54
C VAL A 422 -7.88 -13.03 7.60
N LEU A 423 -7.24 -14.19 7.57
CA LEU A 423 -7.83 -15.47 7.92
C LEU A 423 -7.72 -15.63 9.45
N ASP A 424 -8.82 -15.36 10.15
CA ASP A 424 -8.91 -15.41 11.60
C ASP A 424 -9.43 -16.77 12.05
N LEU A 425 -8.55 -17.53 12.70
CA LEU A 425 -8.78 -18.90 13.14
C LEU A 425 -9.28 -18.97 14.59
N LEU A 426 -9.58 -17.84 15.24
CA LEU A 426 -9.94 -17.80 16.66
C LEU A 426 -11.18 -18.66 16.99
N LYS A 427 -12.12 -18.79 16.03
CA LYS A 427 -13.31 -19.65 16.17
C LYS A 427 -13.05 -21.15 15.91
N MET A 428 -11.83 -21.52 15.52
CA MET A 428 -11.41 -22.93 15.44
C MET A 428 -10.85 -23.35 16.80
N ASP A 429 -11.71 -23.44 17.81
CA ASP A 429 -11.38 -23.65 19.22
C ASP A 429 -11.84 -25.02 19.76
N SER A 430 -12.02 -26.01 18.88
CA SER A 430 -12.38 -27.37 19.28
C SER A 430 -11.27 -28.08 20.08
N LEU A 431 -11.67 -28.92 21.03
CA LEU A 431 -10.80 -29.80 21.80
C LEU A 431 -11.42 -31.20 21.87
N THR A 432 -10.65 -32.23 21.52
CA THR A 432 -11.02 -33.63 21.72
C THR A 432 -9.84 -34.38 22.30
N LEU A 433 -10.04 -35.07 23.44
CA LEU A 433 -9.01 -35.88 24.09
C LEU A 433 -9.33 -37.35 23.88
N ASP A 434 -8.35 -38.11 23.39
CA ASP A 434 -8.39 -39.57 23.47
C ASP A 434 -7.89 -40.01 24.86
N PRO A 435 -8.76 -40.59 25.71
CA PRO A 435 -8.39 -40.97 27.07
C PRO A 435 -7.45 -42.19 27.11
N ILE A 436 -7.34 -42.96 26.02
CA ILE A 436 -6.48 -44.16 25.96
C ILE A 436 -5.05 -43.76 25.65
N THR A 437 -4.86 -42.94 24.62
CA THR A 437 -3.52 -42.52 24.17
C THR A 437 -3.03 -41.24 24.87
N GLY A 438 -3.93 -40.47 25.48
CA GLY A 438 -3.62 -39.15 26.03
C GLY A 438 -3.32 -38.09 24.97
N ILE A 439 -3.69 -38.34 23.71
CA ILE A 439 -3.49 -37.39 22.61
C ILE A 439 -4.70 -36.44 22.53
N ALA A 440 -4.43 -35.14 22.56
CA ALA A 440 -5.44 -34.11 22.38
C ALA A 440 -5.39 -33.57 20.94
N ALA A 441 -6.53 -33.60 20.24
CA ALA A 441 -6.76 -32.86 19.00
C ALA A 441 -7.31 -31.47 19.32
N ILE A 442 -6.58 -30.42 18.94
CA ILE A 442 -6.83 -29.05 19.38
C ILE A 442 -6.87 -28.11 18.17
N GLY A 443 -7.92 -27.31 18.06
CA GLY A 443 -8.03 -26.25 17.06
C GLY A 443 -7.06 -25.09 17.33
N PRO A 444 -6.56 -24.40 16.28
CA PRO A 444 -5.53 -23.36 16.36
C PRO A 444 -5.95 -22.12 17.16
N GLY A 445 -7.26 -21.85 17.23
CA GLY A 445 -7.87 -20.71 17.91
C GLY A 445 -7.99 -20.84 19.42
N ASN A 446 -7.75 -22.04 19.98
CA ASN A 446 -7.87 -22.28 21.42
C ASN A 446 -6.96 -21.37 22.25
N ARG A 447 -7.57 -20.43 22.98
CA ARG A 447 -6.89 -19.61 23.99
C ARG A 447 -6.61 -20.43 25.24
N PHE A 448 -5.44 -20.22 25.85
CA PHE A 448 -4.99 -21.04 26.98
C PHE A 448 -5.91 -20.97 28.20
N ILE A 449 -6.60 -19.85 28.45
CA ILE A 449 -7.56 -19.77 29.55
C ILE A 449 -8.67 -20.83 29.43
N ASN A 450 -9.18 -21.06 28.21
CA ASN A 450 -10.20 -22.05 27.92
C ASN A 450 -9.58 -23.45 27.83
N LEU A 451 -8.47 -23.57 27.11
CA LEU A 451 -7.82 -24.86 26.84
C LEU A 451 -7.33 -25.53 28.12
N THR A 452 -6.60 -24.81 28.98
CA THR A 452 -6.09 -25.37 30.25
C THR A 452 -7.22 -25.73 31.21
N THR A 453 -8.29 -24.92 31.25
CA THR A 453 -9.49 -25.23 32.03
C THR A 453 -10.14 -26.53 31.56
N ALA A 454 -10.26 -26.74 30.25
CA ALA A 454 -10.86 -27.95 29.68
C ALA A 454 -9.98 -29.20 29.89
N LEU A 455 -8.66 -29.09 29.70
CA LEU A 455 -7.72 -30.18 29.95
C LEU A 455 -7.65 -30.56 31.43
N ALA A 456 -7.61 -29.58 32.33
CA ALA A 456 -7.56 -29.85 33.77
C ALA A 456 -8.79 -30.62 34.28
N LYS A 457 -9.98 -30.39 33.70
CA LYS A 457 -11.19 -31.18 34.00
C LYS A 457 -11.05 -32.65 33.64
N GLN A 458 -10.16 -32.97 32.69
CA GLN A 458 -9.84 -34.34 32.29
C GLN A 458 -8.61 -34.90 33.03
N GLY A 459 -8.07 -34.16 34.00
CA GLY A 459 -6.91 -34.57 34.79
C GLY A 459 -5.57 -34.57 34.03
N VAL A 460 -5.52 -33.89 32.88
CA VAL A 460 -4.32 -33.81 32.03
C VAL A 460 -3.97 -32.36 31.72
N MET A 461 -2.77 -32.13 31.19
CA MET A 461 -2.28 -30.82 30.79
C MET A 461 -1.30 -30.93 29.62
N ILE A 462 -1.01 -29.79 28.99
CA ILE A 462 0.07 -29.63 27.99
C ILE A 462 0.98 -28.48 28.43
N PRO A 463 2.24 -28.39 27.94
CA PRO A 463 3.03 -27.18 28.19
C PRO A 463 2.30 -25.99 27.56
N HIS A 464 2.03 -24.96 28.35
CA HIS A 464 1.17 -23.84 27.97
C HIS A 464 1.80 -22.49 28.34
N SER A 465 1.22 -21.41 27.83
CA SER A 465 1.60 -20.04 28.20
C SER A 465 1.17 -19.69 29.62
N SER A 466 1.90 -18.80 30.31
CA SER A 466 1.40 -18.16 31.54
C SER A 466 0.27 -17.14 31.27
N CYS A 467 0.11 -16.70 30.03
CA CYS A 467 -0.94 -15.79 29.60
C CYS A 467 -2.15 -16.53 29.00
N GLY A 468 -3.35 -16.22 29.51
CA GLY A 468 -4.61 -16.84 29.10
C GLY A 468 -5.12 -16.45 27.72
N SER A 469 -4.79 -15.26 27.21
CA SER A 469 -5.28 -14.75 25.92
C SER A 469 -4.49 -15.24 24.71
N ILE A 470 -3.31 -15.84 24.91
CA ILE A 470 -2.53 -16.48 23.86
C ILE A 470 -3.26 -17.73 23.35
N ALA A 471 -3.35 -17.88 22.03
CA ALA A 471 -3.87 -19.07 21.38
C ALA A 471 -2.76 -20.06 21.01
N LEU A 472 -3.11 -21.34 20.94
CA LEU A 472 -2.17 -22.46 20.74
C LEU A 472 -1.28 -22.28 19.52
N ALA A 473 -1.83 -21.94 18.35
CA ALA A 473 -1.12 -22.04 17.06
C ALA A 473 0.21 -21.27 17.00
N GLY A 474 0.16 -19.96 17.30
CA GLY A 474 1.36 -19.12 17.29
C GLY A 474 2.35 -19.51 18.40
N PHE A 475 1.86 -20.02 19.52
CA PHE A 475 2.67 -20.43 20.66
C PHE A 475 3.44 -21.72 20.36
N ILE A 476 2.75 -22.79 19.98
CA ILE A 476 3.36 -24.10 19.73
C ILE A 476 4.32 -24.05 18.54
N MET A 477 4.01 -23.30 17.47
CA MET A 477 4.88 -23.22 16.29
C MET A 477 6.09 -22.30 16.47
N GLY A 478 6.10 -21.45 17.51
CA GLY A 478 7.25 -20.64 17.90
C GLY A 478 8.14 -21.29 18.98
N GLY A 479 7.78 -22.49 19.42
CA GLY A 479 8.42 -23.19 20.54
C GLY A 479 7.44 -23.33 21.70
N GLY A 480 7.04 -22.19 22.28
CA GLY A 480 6.04 -22.14 23.34
C GLY A 480 6.63 -22.40 24.72
N SER A 481 7.23 -21.35 25.29
CA SER A 481 7.80 -21.35 26.64
C SER A 481 6.77 -20.94 27.68
N GLY A 482 6.79 -21.58 28.85
CA GLY A 482 5.89 -21.27 29.95
C GLY A 482 6.16 -22.10 31.21
N PRO A 483 5.19 -22.19 32.13
CA PRO A 483 5.39 -22.80 33.45
C PRO A 483 5.98 -24.20 33.42
N TRP A 484 5.57 -25.02 32.45
CA TRP A 484 5.97 -26.42 32.37
C TRP A 484 7.26 -26.67 31.58
N THR A 485 7.93 -25.63 31.08
CA THR A 485 9.07 -25.80 30.17
C THR A 485 10.21 -26.62 30.78
N ARG A 486 10.51 -26.42 32.07
CA ARG A 486 11.58 -27.17 32.75
C ARG A 486 11.28 -28.67 32.85
N LYS A 487 10.01 -29.03 33.10
CA LYS A 487 9.58 -30.41 33.40
C LYS A 487 9.11 -31.19 32.18
N HIS A 488 8.50 -30.52 31.20
CA HIS A 488 7.88 -31.14 30.02
C HIS A 488 8.36 -30.57 28.67
N GLY A 489 9.37 -29.69 28.69
CA GLY A 489 9.91 -29.08 27.49
C GLY A 489 9.05 -27.95 26.94
N MET A 490 9.49 -27.38 25.82
CA MET A 490 8.69 -26.41 25.08
C MET A 490 7.40 -27.07 24.57
N CYS A 491 6.33 -26.30 24.39
CA CYS A 491 5.05 -26.81 23.89
C CYS A 491 5.20 -27.57 22.55
N CYS A 492 6.08 -27.08 21.68
CA CYS A 492 6.40 -27.70 20.40
C CYS A 492 6.87 -29.14 20.54
N GLU A 493 7.52 -29.50 21.64
CA GLU A 493 8.04 -30.86 21.85
C GLU A 493 6.91 -31.89 21.95
N SER A 494 5.75 -31.46 22.45
CA SER A 494 4.55 -32.29 22.59
C SER A 494 3.76 -32.46 21.29
N LEU A 495 4.12 -31.75 20.21
CA LEU A 495 3.44 -31.87 18.92
C LEU A 495 3.80 -33.20 18.23
N LEU A 496 2.77 -33.98 17.90
CA LEU A 496 2.87 -35.29 17.24
C LEU A 496 2.45 -35.25 15.76
N GLN A 497 1.41 -34.47 15.46
CA GLN A 497 0.82 -34.36 14.13
C GLN A 497 0.12 -33.01 13.98
N ALA A 498 -0.01 -32.53 12.73
CA ALA A 498 -0.77 -31.33 12.41
C ALA A 498 -1.56 -31.51 11.10
N GLU A 499 -2.70 -30.83 11.00
CA GLU A 499 -3.43 -30.63 9.75
C GLU A 499 -3.12 -29.23 9.23
N ILE A 500 -2.68 -29.11 7.97
CA ILE A 500 -2.16 -27.87 7.39
C ILE A 500 -2.70 -27.66 5.97
N VAL A 501 -3.11 -26.43 5.65
CA VAL A 501 -3.44 -25.99 4.28
C VAL A 501 -2.17 -25.44 3.64
N LEU A 502 -1.74 -26.04 2.52
CA LEU A 502 -0.55 -25.66 1.76
C LEU A 502 -0.87 -24.59 0.70
N GLY A 503 0.15 -24.11 -0.02
CA GLY A 503 0.06 -22.93 -0.89
C GLY A 503 -0.82 -23.13 -2.13
N ILE A 504 -1.04 -24.38 -2.54
CA ILE A 504 -2.02 -24.77 -3.55
C ILE A 504 -3.46 -24.82 -3.02
N GLY A 505 -3.68 -24.52 -1.74
CA GLY A 505 -4.99 -24.54 -1.08
C GLY A 505 -5.52 -25.95 -0.78
N GLU A 506 -4.65 -26.95 -0.72
CA GLU A 506 -4.98 -28.33 -0.34
C GLU A 506 -4.56 -28.64 1.10
N THR A 507 -5.32 -29.51 1.76
CA THR A 507 -5.04 -29.95 3.13
C THR A 507 -4.08 -31.14 3.15
N GLN A 508 -3.14 -31.10 4.07
CA GLN A 508 -2.23 -32.19 4.38
C GLN A 508 -2.26 -32.50 5.87
N VAL A 509 -2.21 -33.79 6.21
CA VAL A 509 -1.88 -34.23 7.57
C VAL A 509 -0.40 -34.57 7.63
N VAL A 510 0.35 -33.95 8.53
CA VAL A 510 1.80 -34.16 8.71
C VAL A 510 2.08 -34.82 10.04
N SER A 511 2.96 -35.83 10.05
CA SER A 511 3.33 -36.61 11.23
C SER A 511 4.75 -37.15 11.07
N VAL A 512 5.26 -37.87 12.08
CA VAL A 512 6.56 -38.55 11.96
C VAL A 512 6.58 -39.58 10.82
N ALA A 513 5.44 -40.19 10.50
CA ALA A 513 5.32 -41.14 9.40
C ALA A 513 5.05 -40.48 8.04
N ASN A 514 4.62 -39.21 8.02
CA ASN A 514 4.24 -38.51 6.80
C ASN A 514 4.73 -37.07 6.78
N LYS A 515 5.70 -36.77 5.91
CA LYS A 515 6.42 -35.48 5.85
C LYS A 515 7.05 -35.07 7.20
N PRO A 516 7.94 -35.92 7.77
CA PRO A 516 8.55 -35.67 9.08
C PRO A 516 9.36 -34.37 9.13
N GLU A 517 9.98 -33.96 8.02
CA GLU A 517 10.71 -32.69 7.95
C GLU A 517 9.79 -31.48 8.11
N LEU A 518 8.58 -31.54 7.53
CA LEU A 518 7.58 -30.48 7.70
C LEU A 518 7.04 -30.46 9.14
N LEU A 519 6.78 -31.62 9.75
CA LEU A 519 6.44 -31.68 11.19
C LEU A 519 7.56 -31.06 12.04
N TRP A 520 8.82 -31.41 11.77
CA TRP A 520 9.99 -30.84 12.46
C TRP A 520 10.02 -29.32 12.38
N ALA A 521 9.75 -28.76 11.19
CA ALA A 521 9.70 -27.31 10.98
C ALA A 521 8.53 -26.64 11.74
N LEU A 522 7.37 -27.29 11.85
CA LEU A 522 6.26 -26.81 12.67
C LEU A 522 6.58 -26.84 14.17
N LYS A 523 7.56 -27.64 14.61
CA LYS A 523 8.01 -27.69 16.00
C LYS A 523 9.04 -26.60 16.30
N GLY A 524 8.59 -25.34 16.30
CA GLY A 524 9.40 -24.18 16.70
C GLY A 524 10.10 -23.41 15.58
N GLY A 525 9.87 -23.77 14.31
CA GLY A 525 10.47 -23.13 13.13
C GLY A 525 9.66 -21.98 12.52
N GLY A 526 8.61 -21.50 13.20
CA GLY A 526 7.77 -20.38 12.74
C GLY A 526 6.68 -20.81 11.75
N GLY A 527 5.43 -20.88 12.22
CA GLY A 527 4.34 -21.59 11.54
C GLY A 527 3.95 -21.08 10.14
N LEU A 528 3.68 -19.78 10.01
CA LEU A 528 3.08 -19.22 8.78
C LEU A 528 3.91 -19.51 7.52
N SER A 529 5.22 -19.75 7.63
CA SER A 529 6.11 -19.96 6.49
C SER A 529 5.82 -21.22 5.67
N TYR A 530 5.10 -22.20 6.23
CA TYR A 530 4.89 -23.51 5.60
C TYR A 530 3.44 -23.79 5.20
N GLY A 531 2.49 -22.98 5.69
CA GLY A 531 1.06 -23.16 5.48
C GLY A 531 0.21 -22.73 6.67
N ILE A 532 -1.10 -22.95 6.56
CA ILE A 532 -2.09 -22.57 7.58
C ILE A 532 -2.46 -23.81 8.37
N VAL A 533 -1.96 -23.94 9.61
CA VAL A 533 -2.27 -25.09 10.47
C VAL A 533 -3.67 -24.95 11.06
N THR A 534 -4.55 -25.91 10.76
CA THR A 534 -5.97 -25.93 11.14
C THR A 534 -6.30 -26.90 12.26
N ARG A 535 -5.39 -27.82 12.60
CA ARG A 535 -5.51 -28.70 13.77
C ARG A 535 -4.16 -29.19 14.27
N PHE A 536 -3.99 -29.25 15.60
CA PHE A 536 -2.81 -29.81 16.26
C PHE A 536 -3.17 -31.09 17.00
N PHE A 537 -2.27 -32.08 17.00
CA PHE A 537 -2.38 -33.28 17.81
C PHE A 537 -1.20 -33.30 18.79
N VAL A 538 -1.51 -33.15 20.07
CA VAL A 538 -0.53 -32.87 21.12
C VAL A 538 -0.59 -33.96 22.18
N GLN A 539 0.57 -34.48 22.58
CA GLN A 539 0.68 -35.38 23.71
C GLN A 539 0.40 -34.63 25.02
N THR A 540 -0.55 -35.11 25.81
CA THR A 540 -0.81 -34.57 27.16
C THR A 540 -0.01 -35.33 28.21
N PHE A 541 0.16 -34.71 29.38
CA PHE A 541 0.72 -35.32 30.59
C PHE A 541 -0.27 -35.22 31.76
N PRO A 542 -0.20 -36.12 32.77
CA PRO A 542 -1.07 -36.05 33.94
C PRO A 542 -0.88 -34.75 34.74
N LEU A 543 -1.97 -34.10 35.10
CA LEU A 543 -1.94 -32.92 35.96
C LEU A 543 -1.65 -33.35 37.41
N PRO A 544 -0.72 -32.72 38.14
CA PRO A 544 -0.44 -33.11 39.52
C PRO A 544 -1.57 -32.73 40.49
N PRO A 545 -1.64 -33.38 41.67
CA PRO A 545 -2.74 -33.19 42.62
C PRO A 545 -2.88 -31.77 43.19
N CYS A 546 -1.74 -31.10 43.42
CA CYS A 546 -1.69 -29.77 44.03
C CYS A 546 -0.60 -28.92 43.38
N LEU A 547 -0.99 -27.76 42.87
CA LEU A 547 -0.11 -26.74 42.33
C LEU A 547 -0.35 -25.43 43.06
N ILE A 548 0.74 -24.73 43.35
CA ILE A 548 0.74 -23.39 43.92
C ILE A 548 1.43 -22.46 42.94
N LYS A 549 0.80 -21.33 42.66
CA LYS A 549 1.46 -20.19 42.03
C LYS A 549 1.95 -19.26 43.13
N PHE A 550 3.22 -18.87 43.08
CA PHE A 550 3.85 -18.06 44.11
C PHE A 550 4.63 -16.88 43.53
N GLU A 551 4.82 -15.86 44.36
CA GLU A 551 5.69 -14.71 44.10
C GLU A 551 6.56 -14.42 45.33
N LEU A 552 7.83 -14.12 45.10
CA LEU A 552 8.81 -13.68 46.09
C LEU A 552 9.40 -12.36 45.60
N GLU A 553 9.27 -11.30 46.40
CA GLU A 553 9.69 -9.96 46.02
C GLU A 553 10.80 -9.44 46.93
N TRP A 554 11.89 -8.95 46.34
CA TRP A 554 12.99 -8.26 47.00
C TRP A 554 13.10 -6.83 46.52
N ASN A 555 13.58 -5.97 47.42
CA ASN A 555 13.64 -4.54 47.23
C ASN A 555 12.30 -4.01 46.72
N CYS A 556 11.24 -4.26 47.50
CA CYS A 556 9.90 -3.79 47.14
C CYS A 556 9.84 -2.25 47.19
N TYR A 557 8.87 -1.67 46.48
CA TYR A 557 8.60 -0.25 46.61
C TYR A 557 7.81 0.01 47.89
N ASP A 558 8.24 0.99 48.66
CA ASP A 558 7.49 1.42 49.83
C ASP A 558 6.10 1.92 49.43
N LYS A 559 5.08 1.55 50.20
CA LYS A 559 3.69 1.83 49.84
C LYS A 559 3.31 3.30 49.96
N GLN A 560 4.05 4.09 50.73
CA GLN A 560 3.75 5.51 50.98
C GLN A 560 4.62 6.44 50.15
N THR A 561 5.94 6.19 50.14
CA THR A 561 6.93 7.02 49.44
C THR A 561 7.11 6.61 47.99
N HIS A 562 6.80 5.35 47.64
CA HIS A 562 7.09 4.73 46.35
C HIS A 562 8.57 4.70 45.96
N GLU A 563 9.44 4.93 46.93
CA GLU A 563 10.87 4.73 46.80
C GLU A 563 11.20 3.24 46.92
N LEU A 564 12.31 2.86 46.31
CA LEU A 564 12.80 1.48 46.35
C LEU A 564 13.40 1.21 47.73
N ILE A 565 12.97 0.15 48.40
CA ILE A 565 13.58 -0.27 49.66
C ILE A 565 14.85 -1.07 49.34
N GLU A 566 16.01 -0.41 49.36
CA GLU A 566 17.29 -1.01 48.95
C GLU A 566 17.91 -1.84 50.09
N HIS A 567 17.84 -3.18 49.99
CA HIS A 567 18.38 -4.10 51.00
C HIS A 567 19.26 -5.21 50.45
N THR A 568 18.83 -5.87 49.38
CA THR A 568 19.50 -7.07 48.86
C THR A 568 20.13 -6.77 47.50
N PRO A 569 21.46 -6.93 47.32
CA PRO A 569 22.10 -6.75 46.03
C PRO A 569 21.45 -7.59 44.93
N THR A 570 21.17 -6.97 43.78
CA THR A 570 20.48 -7.66 42.66
C THR A 570 21.30 -8.83 42.13
N LYS A 571 22.63 -8.68 42.14
CA LYS A 571 23.56 -9.73 41.70
C LYS A 571 23.40 -11.01 42.50
N ASP A 572 23.24 -10.91 43.83
CA ASP A 572 23.12 -12.08 44.71
C ASP A 572 21.80 -12.83 44.48
N ILE A 573 20.70 -12.08 44.31
CA ILE A 573 19.39 -12.66 43.97
C ILE A 573 19.47 -13.40 42.63
N LEU A 574 20.09 -12.76 41.63
CA LEU A 574 20.24 -13.32 40.29
C LEU A 574 21.10 -14.59 40.28
N GLN A 575 22.26 -14.57 40.95
CA GLN A 575 23.13 -15.74 41.09
C GLN A 575 22.42 -16.87 41.82
N ARG A 576 21.65 -16.54 42.86
CA ARG A 576 20.90 -17.54 43.60
C ARG A 576 19.79 -18.18 42.77
N TRP A 577 19.04 -17.37 42.04
CA TRP A 577 18.01 -17.86 41.12
C TRP A 577 18.62 -18.77 40.04
N GLU A 578 19.76 -18.38 39.46
CA GLU A 578 20.49 -19.20 38.49
C GLU A 578 20.96 -20.54 39.09
N ALA A 579 21.43 -20.54 40.34
CA ALA A 579 21.78 -21.79 41.04
C ALA A 579 20.57 -22.71 41.24
N ILE A 580 19.42 -22.14 41.60
CA ILE A 580 18.17 -22.88 41.87
C ILE A 580 17.65 -23.60 40.62
N ILE A 581 17.61 -22.92 39.47
CA ILE A 581 17.09 -23.52 38.23
C ILE A 581 17.97 -24.67 37.71
N ASN A 582 19.26 -24.66 38.07
CA ASN A 582 20.23 -25.69 37.70
C ASN A 582 20.39 -26.80 38.75
N ALA A 583 19.78 -26.66 39.94
CA ALA A 583 19.89 -27.64 41.01
C ALA A 583 18.93 -28.83 40.79
N ASP A 584 19.39 -30.05 41.08
CA ASP A 584 18.57 -31.27 41.02
C ASP A 584 17.60 -31.38 42.20
N SER A 585 17.87 -30.66 43.30
CA SER A 585 17.04 -30.64 44.51
C SER A 585 15.75 -29.83 44.39
N THR A 586 15.43 -29.28 43.20
CA THR A 586 14.28 -28.39 42.97
C THR A 586 13.17 -29.03 42.13
N GLY A 587 13.02 -30.35 42.19
CA GLY A 587 12.03 -31.10 41.37
C GLY A 587 10.55 -30.70 41.58
N CYS A 588 10.19 -30.14 42.74
CA CYS A 588 8.87 -29.57 42.99
C CYS A 588 8.67 -28.19 42.33
N LEU A 589 9.74 -27.51 41.92
CA LEU A 589 9.66 -26.24 41.19
C LEU A 589 9.35 -26.54 39.72
N ILE A 590 8.08 -26.45 39.34
CA ILE A 590 7.63 -26.75 37.97
C ILE A 590 8.25 -25.78 36.95
N GLY A 591 8.27 -24.49 37.31
CA GLY A 591 8.83 -23.42 36.48
C GLY A 591 8.98 -22.14 37.29
N THR A 592 9.90 -21.28 36.88
CA THR A 592 10.11 -19.99 37.52
C THR A 592 10.67 -18.97 36.53
N ASN A 593 10.33 -17.71 36.78
CA ASN A 593 10.91 -16.55 36.14
C ASN A 593 11.44 -15.60 37.22
N LEU A 594 12.43 -14.78 36.85
CA LEU A 594 12.91 -13.64 37.65
C LEU A 594 12.71 -12.35 36.87
N LYS A 595 11.83 -11.47 37.35
CA LYS A 595 11.64 -10.12 36.82
C LYS A 595 12.54 -9.14 37.57
N ILE A 596 13.25 -8.28 36.85
CA ILE A 596 14.09 -7.22 37.43
C ILE A 596 13.71 -5.90 36.77
N ASN A 597 13.22 -4.95 37.57
CA ASN A 597 12.85 -3.62 37.05
C ASN A 597 14.09 -2.81 36.73
N ALA A 598 14.07 -2.11 35.60
CA ALA A 598 15.10 -1.14 35.26
C ALA A 598 14.92 0.12 36.12
N LYS A 599 16.02 0.79 36.48
CA LYS A 599 15.99 2.03 37.26
C LYS A 599 16.77 3.17 36.62
N HIS A 600 16.46 4.38 37.06
CA HIS A 600 17.12 5.61 36.58
C HIS A 600 18.58 5.64 37.03
N LEU A 601 19.48 6.00 36.10
CA LEU A 601 20.86 6.37 36.43
C LEU A 601 20.95 7.88 36.68
N PRO A 602 21.38 8.36 37.86
CA PRO A 602 21.50 9.78 38.16
C PRO A 602 22.45 10.53 37.22
N VAL A 603 22.14 11.79 36.91
CA VAL A 603 22.87 12.63 35.93
C VAL A 603 24.37 12.75 36.24
N GLU A 604 24.74 12.78 37.51
CA GLU A 604 26.13 12.88 37.97
C GLU A 604 26.97 11.67 37.55
N GLN A 605 26.35 10.50 37.38
CA GLN A 605 26.98 9.23 37.02
C GLN A 605 26.95 8.98 35.50
N HIS A 606 26.34 9.87 34.70
CA HIS A 606 26.25 9.71 33.23
C HIS A 606 27.60 9.76 32.51
N LYS A 607 28.62 10.37 33.13
CA LYS A 607 29.94 10.59 32.50
C LYS A 607 30.88 9.39 32.62
N THR A 608 30.77 8.61 33.70
CA THR A 608 31.70 7.51 34.00
C THR A 608 31.10 6.13 33.78
N LEU A 609 29.76 5.99 33.86
CA LEU A 609 29.05 4.69 33.77
C LEU A 609 29.60 3.64 34.76
N ASP A 610 30.26 4.08 35.83
CA ASP A 610 30.91 3.23 36.81
C ASP A 610 29.93 2.89 37.92
N ILE A 611 29.11 1.86 37.67
CA ILE A 611 28.11 1.37 38.61
C ILE A 611 28.75 0.26 39.43
N ASP A 612 28.70 0.37 40.76
CA ASP A 612 29.08 -0.71 41.65
C ASP A 612 28.03 -1.83 41.60
N THR A 613 28.29 -2.83 40.76
CA THR A 613 27.37 -3.94 40.55
C THR A 613 27.26 -4.90 41.73
N ASP A 614 28.17 -4.81 42.70
CA ASP A 614 28.15 -5.68 43.89
C ASP A 614 27.22 -5.14 44.98
N SER A 615 26.92 -3.83 44.98
CA SER A 615 25.98 -3.21 45.91
C SER A 615 24.67 -2.75 45.28
N ILE A 616 24.59 -2.67 43.95
CA ILE A 616 23.38 -2.16 43.28
C ILE A 616 22.14 -3.03 43.56
N THR A 617 21.04 -2.34 43.88
CA THR A 617 19.73 -2.97 44.09
C THR A 617 18.73 -2.54 43.03
N HIS A 618 17.81 -3.43 42.73
CA HIS A 618 16.66 -3.25 41.84
C HIS A 618 15.49 -4.01 42.45
N ASN A 619 14.27 -3.60 42.16
CA ASN A 619 13.11 -4.43 42.47
C ASN A 619 13.21 -5.75 41.69
N CYS A 620 13.18 -6.85 42.44
CA CYS A 620 13.31 -8.19 41.90
C CYS A 620 12.09 -9.01 42.32
N LEU A 621 11.40 -9.61 41.36
CA LEU A 621 10.23 -10.45 41.58
C LEU A 621 10.47 -11.83 40.97
N MET A 622 10.71 -12.83 41.81
CA MET A 622 10.68 -14.22 41.38
C MET A 622 9.24 -14.72 41.45
N TYR A 623 8.77 -15.34 40.39
CA TYR A 623 7.46 -15.98 40.37
C TYR A 623 7.54 -17.35 39.71
N GLY A 624 6.62 -18.24 40.05
CA GLY A 624 6.68 -19.61 39.57
C GLY A 624 5.54 -20.49 40.01
N PHE A 625 5.67 -21.76 39.64
CA PHE A 625 4.71 -22.82 39.93
C PHE A 625 5.40 -23.89 40.75
N TRP A 626 4.76 -24.29 41.84
CA TRP A 626 5.24 -25.26 42.80
C TRP A 626 4.28 -26.45 42.89
N GLU A 627 4.79 -27.65 42.68
CA GLU A 627 4.07 -28.90 42.92
C GLU A 627 4.22 -29.30 44.39
N GLY A 628 3.17 -29.08 45.17
CA GLY A 628 3.17 -29.34 46.60
C GLY A 628 2.20 -28.44 47.35
N ASN A 629 2.38 -28.36 48.68
CA ASN A 629 1.58 -27.53 49.57
C ASN A 629 2.39 -26.34 50.12
N SER A 630 1.72 -25.41 50.80
CA SER A 630 2.35 -24.19 51.33
C SER A 630 3.49 -24.48 52.31
N ALA A 631 3.43 -25.58 53.07
CA ALA A 631 4.50 -25.95 54.00
C ALA A 631 5.78 -26.36 53.24
N SER A 632 5.64 -27.16 52.17
CA SER A 632 6.77 -27.53 51.31
C SER A 632 7.37 -26.34 50.56
N LEU A 633 6.53 -25.39 50.12
CA LEU A 633 6.99 -24.15 49.50
C LEU A 633 7.74 -23.26 50.51
N ASN A 634 7.22 -23.11 51.73
CA ASN A 634 7.89 -22.34 52.78
C ASN A 634 9.25 -22.96 53.17
N HIS A 635 9.33 -24.29 53.20
CA HIS A 635 10.60 -24.98 53.42
C HIS A 635 11.60 -24.72 52.28
N PHE A 636 11.14 -24.72 51.03
CA PHE A 636 11.95 -24.32 49.89
C PHE A 636 12.45 -22.88 50.02
N ILE A 637 11.58 -21.92 50.37
CA ILE A 637 11.97 -20.52 50.55
C ILE A 637 13.01 -20.39 51.67
N GLN A 638 12.79 -21.07 52.80
CA GLN A 638 13.71 -21.04 53.93
C GLN A 638 15.10 -21.56 53.55
N THR A 639 15.16 -22.76 52.96
CA THR A 639 16.43 -23.42 52.63
C THR A 639 17.12 -22.82 51.42
N GLN A 640 16.36 -22.32 50.45
CA GLN A 640 16.93 -21.80 49.21
C GLN A 640 17.19 -20.31 49.22
N PHE A 641 16.63 -19.52 50.15
CA PHE A 641 16.84 -18.08 50.20
C PHE A 641 17.24 -17.59 51.59
N ASN A 642 16.45 -17.89 52.62
CA ASN A 642 16.67 -17.30 53.95
C ASN A 642 18.00 -17.75 54.59
N GLU A 643 18.36 -19.03 54.45
CA GLU A 643 19.66 -19.55 54.94
C GLU A 643 20.87 -18.95 54.21
N PHE A 644 20.66 -18.35 53.03
CA PHE A 644 21.66 -17.61 52.27
C PHE A 644 21.63 -16.10 52.56
N GLY A 645 20.80 -15.65 53.51
CA GLY A 645 20.63 -14.23 53.84
C GLY A 645 19.78 -13.44 52.84
N LEU A 646 19.16 -14.09 51.86
CA LEU A 646 18.39 -13.45 50.79
C LEU A 646 16.88 -13.46 51.09
N VAL A 647 16.48 -12.89 52.24
CA VAL A 647 15.08 -12.94 52.71
C VAL A 647 14.19 -12.02 51.85
N PRO A 648 13.12 -12.52 51.20
CA PRO A 648 12.17 -11.68 50.47
C PRO A 648 11.47 -10.68 51.39
N ASN A 649 11.21 -9.48 50.89
CA ASN A 649 10.39 -8.47 51.57
C ASN A 649 8.90 -8.86 51.59
N ASP A 650 8.44 -9.54 50.53
CA ASP A 650 7.06 -10.00 50.40
C ASP A 650 7.00 -11.40 49.78
N ILE A 651 6.07 -12.22 50.28
CA ILE A 651 5.84 -13.61 49.85
C ILE A 651 4.35 -13.76 49.61
N ARG A 652 3.95 -14.06 48.36
CA ARG A 652 2.55 -14.18 47.97
C ARG A 652 2.24 -15.54 47.38
N ILE A 653 1.07 -16.07 47.73
CA ILE A 653 0.45 -17.23 47.08
C ILE A 653 -0.69 -16.68 46.23
N GLU A 654 -0.45 -16.57 44.92
CA GLU A 654 -1.37 -15.94 43.97
C GLU A 654 -2.53 -16.86 43.57
N GLY A 655 -2.33 -18.18 43.67
CA GLY A 655 -3.37 -19.13 43.32
C GLY A 655 -3.00 -20.59 43.55
N MET A 656 -4.01 -21.44 43.53
CA MET A 656 -3.83 -22.89 43.65
C MET A 656 -4.65 -23.63 42.59
N GLY A 657 -4.08 -24.72 42.06
CA GLY A 657 -4.73 -25.60 41.09
C GLY A 657 -4.28 -27.06 41.27
N GLY A 658 -4.49 -27.87 40.23
CA GLY A 658 -4.20 -29.31 40.24
C GLY A 658 -5.47 -30.14 40.12
N LEU A 659 -5.39 -31.47 40.31
CA LEU A 659 -6.57 -32.36 40.19
C LEU A 659 -7.73 -32.00 41.13
N THR A 660 -7.42 -31.34 42.25
CA THR A 660 -8.39 -31.05 43.33
C THR A 660 -8.92 -29.62 43.29
N LYS A 661 -8.41 -28.76 42.41
CA LYS A 661 -8.74 -27.32 42.35
C LYS A 661 -8.82 -26.83 40.91
N ALA A 662 -9.70 -25.87 40.63
CA ALA A 662 -9.82 -25.29 39.29
C ALA A 662 -8.47 -24.70 38.81
N TYR A 663 -8.13 -24.94 37.54
CA TYR A 663 -6.87 -24.46 36.94
C TYR A 663 -7.01 -23.02 36.44
N GLY A 664 -7.77 -22.83 35.34
CA GLY A 664 -8.03 -21.58 34.62
C GLY A 664 -7.66 -20.27 35.31
N GLU A 665 -8.66 -19.50 35.74
CA GLU A 665 -8.45 -18.16 36.32
C GLU A 665 -7.56 -18.16 37.57
N ASN A 666 -7.50 -19.28 38.31
CA ASN A 666 -6.69 -19.41 39.53
C ASN A 666 -5.18 -19.41 39.25
N LEU A 667 -4.76 -20.04 38.15
CA LEU A 667 -3.35 -20.23 37.81
C LEU A 667 -2.94 -19.47 36.54
N MET A 668 -3.91 -18.96 35.81
CA MET A 668 -3.74 -18.10 34.65
C MET A 668 -4.41 -16.73 34.87
N PRO A 669 -4.07 -15.97 35.93
CA PRO A 669 -4.64 -14.64 36.11
C PRO A 669 -4.20 -13.70 34.97
N SER A 670 -4.79 -12.50 34.94
CA SER A 670 -4.33 -11.39 34.10
C SER A 670 -2.80 -11.29 34.15
N TRP A 671 -2.15 -11.03 33.01
CA TRP A 671 -0.70 -10.77 32.92
C TRP A 671 -0.22 -10.05 34.18
N GLU A 672 0.78 -10.59 34.89
CA GLU A 672 1.45 -9.99 36.06
C GLU A 672 2.23 -8.72 35.66
N ARG A 673 1.51 -7.79 35.05
CA ARG A 673 1.86 -6.39 35.06
C ARG A 673 1.52 -5.92 36.47
N GLU A 674 2.43 -5.17 37.03
CA GLU A 674 2.00 -4.14 37.96
C GLU A 674 1.01 -3.26 37.19
N SER A 675 -0.28 -3.41 37.48
CA SER A 675 -1.31 -2.64 36.79
C SER A 675 -1.29 -1.22 37.34
N PHE A 676 -1.35 -0.23 36.47
CA PHE A 676 -1.55 1.16 36.90
C PHE A 676 -2.80 1.29 37.78
N HIS A 677 -3.84 0.51 37.52
CA HIS A 677 -5.03 0.48 38.38
C HIS A 677 -4.72 -0.10 39.76
N HIS A 678 -3.87 -1.13 39.87
CA HIS A 678 -3.43 -1.64 41.17
C HIS A 678 -2.55 -0.64 41.91
N LEU A 679 -1.66 0.04 41.19
CA LEU A 679 -0.84 1.11 41.73
C LEU A 679 -1.72 2.25 42.27
N GLN A 680 -2.76 2.66 41.52
CA GLN A 680 -3.73 3.66 41.96
C GLN A 680 -4.60 3.19 43.13
N ALA A 681 -5.04 1.93 43.14
CA ALA A 681 -5.80 1.37 44.25
C ALA A 681 -4.95 1.32 45.53
N ASP A 682 -3.69 0.91 45.43
CA ASP A 682 -2.73 0.93 46.53
C ASP A 682 -2.48 2.37 47.01
N LEU A 683 -2.29 3.33 46.09
CA LEU A 683 -2.18 4.77 46.37
C LEU A 683 -3.41 5.33 47.12
N GLN A 684 -4.59 4.77 46.87
CA GLN A 684 -5.86 5.21 47.45
C GLN A 684 -6.30 4.35 48.65
N GLY A 685 -5.52 3.33 49.04
CA GLY A 685 -5.85 2.42 50.14
C GLY A 685 -7.05 1.49 49.87
N ILE A 686 -7.37 1.22 48.61
CA ILE A 686 -8.51 0.38 48.19
C ILE A 686 -8.07 -1.08 48.08
N SER A 687 -8.89 -2.01 48.59
CA SER A 687 -8.62 -3.46 48.48
C SER A 687 -8.52 -3.89 47.03
N ARG A 688 -7.45 -4.63 46.70
CA ARG A 688 -7.26 -5.26 45.39
C ARG A 688 -8.41 -6.26 45.14
N SER A 689 -9.15 -6.09 44.05
CA SER A 689 -9.98 -7.16 43.50
C SER A 689 -9.14 -7.97 42.52
N PRO A 690 -9.32 -9.30 42.39
CA PRO A 690 -8.73 -10.03 41.28
C PRO A 690 -9.24 -9.41 39.98
N ASN A 691 -8.35 -8.91 39.13
CA ASN A 691 -8.78 -8.48 37.81
C ASN A 691 -9.28 -9.71 37.04
N PRO A 692 -10.42 -9.63 36.34
CA PRO A 692 -10.78 -10.65 35.38
C PRO A 692 -9.62 -10.82 34.39
N THR A 693 -9.44 -12.04 33.84
CA THR A 693 -8.38 -12.28 32.85
C THR A 693 -8.45 -11.21 31.77
N ASP A 694 -7.32 -10.55 31.55
CA ASP A 694 -7.27 -9.42 30.65
C ASP A 694 -7.26 -9.90 29.19
N VAL A 695 -8.46 -10.19 28.71
CA VAL A 695 -8.69 -10.69 27.37
C VAL A 695 -8.54 -9.55 26.34
N ASP A 696 -8.70 -8.27 26.76
CA ASP A 696 -8.95 -7.12 25.88
C ASP A 696 -8.39 -5.73 26.32
N GLU A 697 -7.69 -5.56 27.45
CA GLU A 697 -6.91 -4.37 27.88
C GLU A 697 -5.37 -4.49 27.68
N PRO A 698 -4.87 -5.03 26.57
CA PRO A 698 -3.44 -5.16 26.42
C PRO A 698 -2.81 -3.77 26.22
N ALA A 699 -1.66 -3.56 26.87
CA ALA A 699 -0.96 -2.30 26.81
C ALA A 699 -0.08 -2.24 25.55
N PRO A 700 0.06 -1.05 24.92
CA PRO A 700 1.11 -0.84 23.94
C PRO A 700 2.48 -1.15 24.56
N HIS A 701 3.33 -1.81 23.77
CA HIS A 701 4.62 -2.29 24.27
C HIS A 701 5.67 -2.51 23.19
N LYS A 702 6.89 -2.72 23.66
CA LYS A 702 8.03 -3.19 22.86
C LYS A 702 8.84 -4.19 23.66
N VAL A 703 9.23 -5.27 23.01
CA VAL A 703 10.10 -6.30 23.58
C VAL A 703 11.29 -6.59 22.66
N THR A 704 12.34 -7.13 23.25
CA THR A 704 13.44 -7.80 22.57
C THR A 704 13.99 -8.91 23.46
N SER A 705 14.74 -9.85 22.91
CA SER A 705 15.24 -10.98 23.70
C SER A 705 16.60 -11.49 23.27
N ARG A 706 17.26 -12.17 24.20
CA ARG A 706 18.45 -12.99 24.00
C ARG A 706 18.41 -14.19 24.93
N LEU A 707 19.31 -15.15 24.79
CA LEU A 707 19.34 -16.35 25.62
C LEU A 707 20.69 -16.55 26.30
N VAL A 708 20.67 -17.05 27.54
CA VAL A 708 21.87 -17.38 28.31
C VAL A 708 22.32 -18.80 28.00
N ASN A 709 23.61 -18.95 27.74
CA ASN A 709 24.22 -20.21 27.35
C ASN A 709 24.17 -21.25 28.49
N GLN A 710 24.42 -22.51 28.15
CA GLN A 710 24.44 -23.64 29.10
C GLN A 710 25.36 -23.44 30.31
N THR A 711 26.37 -22.57 30.20
CA THR A 711 27.38 -22.31 31.24
C THR A 711 26.98 -21.23 32.26
N GLY A 712 25.78 -20.64 32.12
CA GLY A 712 25.31 -19.53 32.95
C GLY A 712 25.84 -18.17 32.48
N LEU A 713 25.41 -17.10 33.14
CA LEU A 713 25.69 -15.72 32.73
C LEU A 713 27.14 -15.30 33.06
N ARG A 714 27.69 -15.75 34.19
CA ARG A 714 29.09 -15.50 34.62
C ARG A 714 29.45 -14.00 34.57
N ASP A 715 30.50 -13.63 33.84
CA ASP A 715 30.93 -12.23 33.68
C ASP A 715 29.86 -11.33 33.04
N GLY A 716 28.80 -11.91 32.47
CA GLY A 716 27.63 -11.20 31.97
C GLY A 716 26.74 -10.56 33.02
N TYR A 717 26.90 -10.87 34.33
CA TYR A 717 26.11 -10.21 35.39
C TYR A 717 26.28 -8.69 35.34
N LYS A 718 27.53 -8.21 35.21
CA LYS A 718 27.86 -6.78 35.19
C LYS A 718 27.17 -6.04 34.05
N PRO A 719 27.39 -6.39 32.76
CA PRO A 719 26.75 -5.67 31.65
C PRO A 719 25.23 -5.82 31.62
N LEU A 720 24.66 -6.91 32.15
CA LEU A 720 23.21 -7.00 32.34
C LEU A 720 22.69 -5.94 33.32
N LEU A 721 23.33 -5.80 34.49
CA LEU A 721 22.94 -4.81 35.50
C LEU A 721 23.16 -3.37 35.01
N GLU A 722 24.24 -3.11 34.29
CA GLU A 722 24.48 -1.83 33.62
C GLU A 722 23.38 -1.52 32.60
N SER A 723 22.91 -2.53 31.84
CA SER A 723 21.79 -2.34 30.91
C SER A 723 20.47 -1.98 31.61
N LEU A 724 20.30 -2.38 32.87
CA LEU A 724 19.10 -2.11 33.68
C LEU A 724 19.13 -0.78 34.43
N THR A 725 20.32 -0.20 34.62
CA THR A 725 20.50 1.09 35.29
C THR A 725 20.86 2.14 34.25
N SER A 726 19.85 2.81 33.69
CA SER A 726 20.02 3.55 32.44
C SER A 726 19.55 4.99 32.52
N ARG A 727 20.29 5.89 31.85
CA ARG A 727 19.86 7.28 31.62
C ARG A 727 18.58 7.39 30.79
N TYR A 728 18.22 6.34 30.05
CA TYR A 728 17.01 6.28 29.22
C TYR A 728 15.76 5.92 30.04
N VAL A 729 15.95 5.34 31.23
CA VAL A 729 14.89 5.11 32.20
C VAL A 729 14.80 6.35 33.07
N LEU A 730 13.65 7.02 33.07
CA LEU A 730 13.48 8.29 33.77
C LEU A 730 12.78 8.07 35.11
N GLU A 731 13.18 8.85 36.11
CA GLU A 731 12.55 8.85 37.43
C GLU A 731 11.06 9.23 37.32
N GLY A 732 10.20 8.53 38.07
CA GLY A 732 8.74 8.72 38.02
C GLY A 732 8.01 7.92 36.93
N ASN A 733 8.72 7.16 36.07
CA ASN A 733 8.08 6.40 34.98
C ASN A 733 7.01 5.42 35.50
N ARG A 734 7.29 4.71 36.60
CA ARG A 734 6.37 3.74 37.21
C ARG A 734 5.06 4.39 37.66
N GLN A 735 5.15 5.55 38.29
CA GLN A 735 4.00 6.35 38.76
C GLN A 735 3.14 6.88 37.61
N LEU A 736 3.72 7.01 36.42
CA LEU A 736 3.02 7.36 35.17
C LEU A 736 2.51 6.13 34.41
N GLY A 737 2.67 4.91 34.94
CA GLY A 737 2.25 3.69 34.24
C GLY A 737 3.12 3.30 33.06
N LEU A 738 4.37 3.78 32.98
CA LEU A 738 5.40 3.35 32.02
C LEU A 738 6.38 2.40 32.75
N PHE A 739 6.32 1.12 32.42
CA PHE A 739 7.07 0.07 33.08
C PHE A 739 8.19 -0.45 32.18
N THR A 740 9.41 -0.51 32.69
CA THR A 740 10.60 -0.96 31.96
C THR A 740 11.34 -1.98 32.81
N TYR A 741 11.53 -3.20 32.30
CA TYR A 741 12.08 -4.32 33.06
C TYR A 741 12.62 -5.43 32.16
N VAL A 742 13.36 -6.36 32.75
CA VAL A 742 13.65 -7.65 32.13
C VAL A 742 12.88 -8.77 32.82
N THR A 743 12.56 -9.82 32.07
CA THR A 743 12.10 -11.10 32.62
C THR A 743 13.08 -12.19 32.19
N LEU A 744 13.60 -12.92 33.17
CA LEU A 744 14.43 -14.08 32.97
C LEU A 744 13.57 -15.32 33.04
N GLY A 745 13.42 -16.05 31.93
CA GLY A 745 12.52 -17.20 31.85
C GLY A 745 13.27 -18.52 31.77
N ALA A 746 13.16 -19.37 32.79
CA ALA A 746 13.90 -20.64 32.89
C ALA A 746 13.53 -21.64 31.78
N ILE A 747 14.56 -22.13 31.07
CA ILE A 747 14.47 -23.19 30.07
C ILE A 747 15.03 -24.49 30.63
N THR A 748 16.20 -24.42 31.28
CA THR A 748 16.89 -25.60 31.85
C THR A 748 16.05 -26.27 32.94
N GLY A 749 16.07 -27.60 32.92
CA GLY A 749 15.30 -28.44 33.82
C GLY A 749 15.44 -29.90 33.44
N ASP A 750 14.70 -30.75 34.13
CA ASP A 750 14.81 -32.20 34.01
C ASP A 750 14.57 -32.70 32.57
N TYR A 751 13.68 -32.03 31.84
CA TYR A 751 13.33 -32.44 30.47
C TYR A 751 14.53 -32.39 29.52
N TYR A 752 15.15 -31.22 29.36
CA TYR A 752 16.25 -31.06 28.40
C TYR A 752 17.60 -31.61 28.90
N ARG A 753 17.80 -31.67 30.23
CA ARG A 753 19.03 -32.24 30.81
C ARG A 753 19.11 -33.76 30.63
N THR A 754 17.97 -34.44 30.64
CA THR A 754 17.93 -35.92 30.49
C THR A 754 17.75 -36.38 29.05
N MET A 755 17.34 -35.50 28.13
CA MET A 755 17.20 -35.82 26.72
C MET A 755 18.56 -36.08 26.04
N GLY A 756 18.62 -37.16 25.26
CA GLY A 756 19.75 -37.42 24.36
C GLY A 756 19.73 -36.52 23.10
N GLU A 757 20.88 -36.41 22.43
CA GLU A 757 21.03 -35.52 21.26
C GLU A 757 20.08 -35.88 20.10
N GLU A 758 19.80 -37.16 19.87
CA GLU A 758 18.82 -37.60 18.86
C GLU A 758 17.39 -37.14 19.18
N GLN A 759 17.02 -37.04 20.46
CA GLN A 759 15.71 -36.52 20.85
C GLN A 759 15.66 -35.01 20.66
N LYS A 760 16.73 -34.30 21.03
CA LYS A 760 16.86 -32.85 20.84
C LYS A 760 16.83 -32.46 19.37
N SER A 761 17.24 -33.31 18.43
CA SER A 761 17.16 -33.01 17.00
C SER A 761 15.75 -33.11 16.40
N ARG A 762 14.73 -33.54 17.15
CA ARG A 762 13.36 -33.78 16.64
C ARG A 762 12.48 -32.53 16.52
N SER A 763 12.97 -31.36 16.89
CA SER A 763 12.27 -30.09 16.72
C SER A 763 13.21 -29.00 16.19
N ALA A 764 12.65 -28.05 15.44
CA ALA A 764 13.37 -26.92 14.86
C ALA A 764 13.80 -25.86 15.89
N PHE A 765 13.24 -25.84 17.10
CA PHE A 765 13.64 -24.92 18.16
C PHE A 765 15.12 -25.12 18.52
N PRO A 766 16.05 -24.18 18.27
CA PRO A 766 17.48 -24.45 18.36
C PRO A 766 18.05 -24.36 19.80
N TYR A 767 17.34 -23.71 20.72
CA TYR A 767 17.90 -23.26 22.01
C TYR A 767 17.61 -24.19 23.20
N LYS A 768 17.66 -25.51 22.99
CA LYS A 768 17.33 -26.52 24.00
C LYS A 768 18.36 -26.64 25.12
N ASP A 769 19.57 -26.18 24.86
CA ASP A 769 20.72 -26.19 25.78
C ASP A 769 20.84 -24.90 26.62
N ARG A 770 19.98 -23.91 26.38
CA ARG A 770 20.05 -22.61 27.07
C ARG A 770 19.47 -22.72 28.47
N GLN A 771 20.06 -21.95 29.40
CA GLN A 771 19.56 -21.95 30.79
C GLN A 771 18.25 -21.17 30.91
N TYR A 772 18.20 -19.99 30.33
CA TYR A 772 17.02 -19.12 30.37
C TYR A 772 17.05 -18.06 29.27
N THR A 773 15.89 -17.46 29.00
CA THR A 773 15.75 -16.27 28.17
C THR A 773 15.99 -15.00 28.98
N ILE A 774 16.53 -13.95 28.37
CA ILE A 774 16.49 -12.57 28.88
C ILE A 774 15.54 -11.80 27.97
N GLN A 775 14.35 -11.46 28.47
CA GLN A 775 13.35 -10.69 27.73
C GLN A 775 13.32 -9.26 28.26
N TYR A 776 13.84 -8.32 27.47
CA TYR A 776 13.73 -6.88 27.75
C TYR A 776 12.36 -6.39 27.31
N GLN A 777 11.71 -5.60 28.17
CA GLN A 777 10.34 -5.17 27.94
C GLN A 777 10.10 -3.75 28.40
N THR A 778 9.31 -3.02 27.62
CA THR A 778 8.71 -1.77 28.06
C THR A 778 7.24 -1.72 27.67
N TRP A 779 6.39 -1.35 28.62
CA TRP A 779 4.93 -1.32 28.51
C TRP A 779 4.43 0.02 29.04
N TRP A 780 3.35 0.55 28.49
CA TRP A 780 2.76 1.78 29.01
C TRP A 780 1.23 1.76 28.99
N ASN A 781 0.63 2.40 29.98
CA ASN A 781 -0.82 2.62 29.98
C ASN A 781 -1.16 3.89 29.18
N ASN A 782 -2.37 3.91 28.61
CA ASN A 782 -2.96 5.05 27.90
C ASN A 782 -4.39 5.29 28.43
N ALA A 783 -4.59 5.34 29.76
CA ALA A 783 -5.92 5.35 30.35
C ALA A 783 -6.81 6.50 29.83
N LEU A 784 -8.14 6.33 29.91
CA LEU A 784 -9.13 7.24 29.32
C LEU A 784 -9.03 8.70 29.84
N GLN A 785 -8.58 8.88 31.08
CA GLN A 785 -8.42 10.19 31.73
C GLN A 785 -7.19 10.96 31.20
N GLU A 786 -6.11 10.25 30.84
CA GLU A 786 -4.91 10.83 30.20
C GLU A 786 -5.15 11.12 28.71
N LYS A 787 -6.03 10.35 28.04
CA LYS A 787 -6.48 10.66 26.66
C LYS A 787 -7.22 12.00 26.58
N GLN A 788 -7.83 12.48 27.66
CA GLN A 788 -8.46 13.80 27.70
C GLN A 788 -7.42 14.94 27.68
N GLN A 789 -6.19 14.69 28.15
CA GLN A 789 -5.07 15.62 28.05
C GLN A 789 -4.39 15.57 26.67
N LEU A 790 -4.85 14.70 25.75
CA LEU A 790 -4.36 14.57 24.37
C LEU A 790 -2.82 14.57 24.28
N GLN A 791 -2.23 15.61 23.67
CA GLN A 791 -0.79 15.70 23.43
C GLN A 791 0.04 16.05 24.68
N ASP A 792 -0.61 16.44 25.78
CA ASP A 792 0.07 16.92 27.00
C ASP A 792 0.40 15.79 28.00
N SER A 793 0.10 14.53 27.68
CA SER A 793 0.46 13.40 28.54
C SER A 793 1.98 13.23 28.62
N GLN A 794 2.51 13.26 29.84
CA GLN A 794 3.93 13.03 30.12
C GLN A 794 4.40 11.62 29.76
N VAL A 795 3.49 10.63 29.68
CA VAL A 795 3.85 9.29 29.21
C VAL A 795 4.32 9.34 27.76
N PHE A 796 3.62 10.10 26.90
CA PHE A 796 3.96 10.17 25.47
C PHE A 796 5.36 10.73 25.23
N THR A 797 5.77 11.75 25.96
CA THR A 797 7.12 12.34 25.82
C THR A 797 8.23 11.41 26.32
N ARG A 798 7.91 10.47 27.22
CA ARG A 798 8.87 9.52 27.83
C ARG A 798 8.98 8.19 27.09
N ILE A 799 7.96 7.77 26.33
CA ILE A 799 7.99 6.52 25.54
C ILE A 799 9.22 6.45 24.64
N ASN A 800 9.60 7.55 23.97
CA ASN A 800 10.77 7.56 23.09
C ASN A 800 12.05 7.15 23.82
N ARG A 801 12.25 7.60 25.06
CA ARG A 801 13.40 7.19 25.88
C ARG A 801 13.32 5.72 26.28
N ALA A 802 12.14 5.21 26.60
CA ALA A 802 11.96 3.78 26.87
C ALA A 802 12.21 2.91 25.62
N LEU A 803 11.89 3.39 24.42
CA LEU A 803 12.25 2.74 23.16
C LEU A 803 13.75 2.82 22.90
N ASP A 804 14.40 3.96 23.17
CA ASP A 804 15.86 4.09 23.10
C ASP A 804 16.55 3.10 24.07
N TRP A 805 15.95 2.83 25.24
CA TRP A 805 16.45 1.82 26.17
C TRP A 805 16.40 0.42 25.57
N ILE A 806 15.31 0.04 24.87
CA ILE A 806 15.25 -1.25 24.15
C ILE A 806 16.32 -1.31 23.05
N ASP A 807 16.53 -0.22 22.32
CA ASP A 807 17.52 -0.18 21.24
C ASP A 807 18.95 -0.28 21.80
N ALA A 808 19.23 0.43 22.90
CA ALA A 808 20.49 0.36 23.62
C ALA A 808 20.72 -1.04 24.21
N SER A 809 19.70 -1.65 24.81
CA SER A 809 19.83 -2.97 25.44
C SER A 809 20.21 -4.08 24.46
N ARG A 810 19.83 -3.98 23.17
CA ARG A 810 20.33 -4.89 22.12
C ARG A 810 21.82 -4.73 21.84
N SER A 811 22.35 -3.54 22.03
CA SER A 811 23.75 -3.20 21.71
C SER A 811 24.72 -3.51 22.87
N TYR A 812 24.23 -3.76 24.08
CA TYR A 812 25.06 -4.23 25.18
C TYR A 812 25.67 -5.60 24.85
N ASP A 813 27.01 -5.66 24.93
CA ASP A 813 27.76 -6.91 24.90
C ASP A 813 27.62 -7.58 26.27
N ILE A 814 26.79 -8.62 26.32
CA ILE A 814 26.57 -9.41 27.53
C ILE A 814 27.18 -10.78 27.24
N PRO A 815 28.39 -11.08 27.77
CA PRO A 815 29.04 -12.36 27.58
C PRO A 815 28.15 -13.54 27.92
N ASN A 816 28.39 -14.68 27.26
CA ASN A 816 27.61 -15.91 27.42
C ASN A 816 26.12 -15.78 27.06
N THR A 817 25.76 -14.77 26.26
CA THR A 817 24.43 -14.64 25.68
C THR A 817 24.48 -14.67 24.16
N SER A 818 23.43 -15.19 23.52
CA SER A 818 23.31 -15.21 22.06
C SER A 818 21.86 -15.50 21.64
N GLY A 819 21.59 -15.40 20.34
CA GLY A 819 20.31 -15.78 19.76
C GLY A 819 19.16 -14.86 20.18
N ALA A 820 17.94 -15.25 19.77
CA ALA A 820 16.70 -14.59 20.16
C ALA A 820 15.54 -15.58 20.12
N PHE A 821 14.49 -15.36 20.91
CA PHE A 821 13.33 -16.24 20.92
C PHE A 821 12.23 -15.73 19.98
N ILE A 822 11.82 -16.53 18.99
CA ILE A 822 10.89 -16.07 17.93
C ILE A 822 9.51 -15.66 18.46
N SER A 823 9.06 -16.25 19.57
CA SER A 823 7.83 -15.83 20.25
C SER A 823 7.97 -14.46 20.92
N PHE A 824 9.19 -13.96 21.18
CA PHE A 824 9.50 -12.60 21.62
C PHE A 824 9.98 -11.75 20.44
N LYS A 825 9.18 -11.79 19.37
CA LYS A 825 9.52 -11.23 18.06
C LYS A 825 9.91 -9.75 18.15
N ASP A 826 11.04 -9.42 17.55
CA ASP A 826 11.55 -8.07 17.35
C ASP A 826 11.87 -7.85 15.86
N LYS A 827 11.29 -6.81 15.28
CA LYS A 827 11.48 -6.43 13.88
C LYS A 827 12.94 -6.16 13.51
N ALA A 828 13.78 -5.79 14.47
CA ALA A 828 15.20 -5.44 14.25
C ALA A 828 16.15 -6.63 14.26
N ILE A 829 15.79 -7.74 14.91
CA ILE A 829 16.64 -8.94 14.97
C ILE A 829 16.56 -9.71 13.64
N PRO A 830 17.66 -10.02 12.95
CA PRO A 830 17.65 -10.83 11.73
C PRO A 830 16.94 -12.18 11.91
N THR A 831 16.27 -12.68 10.86
CA THR A 831 15.41 -13.88 10.98
C THR A 831 16.19 -15.14 11.33
N ASP A 832 17.39 -15.28 10.78
CA ASP A 832 18.31 -16.40 11.04
C ASP A 832 18.73 -16.49 12.51
N VAL A 833 18.86 -15.35 13.22
CA VAL A 833 19.15 -15.32 14.66
C VAL A 833 18.10 -16.03 15.51
N TYR A 834 16.85 -16.18 15.04
CA TYR A 834 15.84 -16.93 15.81
C TYR A 834 15.98 -18.45 15.69
N PHE A 835 16.59 -18.92 14.60
CA PHE A 835 16.64 -20.33 14.25
C PHE A 835 18.06 -20.89 14.23
N ASP A 836 19.06 -20.02 14.34
CA ASP A 836 20.48 -20.35 14.44
C ASP A 836 20.89 -21.36 13.35
N HIS A 837 21.60 -22.43 13.70
CA HIS A 837 22.05 -23.49 12.81
C HIS A 837 20.89 -24.21 12.06
N ASN A 838 19.64 -24.09 12.51
CA ASN A 838 18.48 -24.70 11.84
C ASN A 838 17.94 -23.86 10.67
N TYR A 839 18.30 -22.57 10.54
CA TYR A 839 17.72 -21.69 9.53
C TYR A 839 17.87 -22.21 8.09
N ALA A 840 19.04 -22.77 7.75
CA ALA A 840 19.29 -23.32 6.41
C ALA A 840 18.39 -24.51 6.08
N ALA A 841 18.10 -25.39 7.06
CA ALA A 841 17.19 -26.51 6.88
C ALA A 841 15.75 -26.03 6.72
N LEU A 842 15.32 -25.05 7.51
CA LEU A 842 13.99 -24.44 7.41
C LEU A 842 13.72 -23.87 6.02
N LYS A 843 14.70 -23.19 5.40
CA LYS A 843 14.59 -22.68 4.02
C LYS A 843 14.35 -23.80 3.01
N ARG A 844 15.13 -24.88 3.09
CA ARG A 844 14.98 -26.06 2.22
C ARG A 844 13.59 -26.69 2.38
N ILE A 845 13.12 -26.80 3.61
CA ILE A 845 11.79 -27.37 3.92
C ILE A 845 10.69 -26.46 3.38
N LYS A 846 10.78 -25.14 3.54
CA LYS A 846 9.80 -24.22 2.94
C LYS A 846 9.72 -24.43 1.43
N ALA A 847 10.86 -24.39 0.74
CA ALA A 847 10.91 -24.57 -0.71
C ALA A 847 10.36 -25.94 -1.17
N ALA A 848 10.58 -27.00 -0.39
CA ALA A 848 10.13 -28.34 -0.74
C ALA A 848 8.65 -28.61 -0.44
N TYR A 849 8.10 -28.03 0.63
CA TYR A 849 6.81 -28.46 1.18
C TYR A 849 5.71 -27.40 1.17
N SER A 850 6.02 -26.09 1.15
CA SER A 850 4.98 -25.05 1.27
C SER A 850 4.03 -25.03 0.07
N GLN A 851 4.53 -25.40 -1.12
CA GLN A 851 3.79 -25.34 -2.39
C GLN A 851 3.17 -23.96 -2.65
N ASP A 852 3.89 -22.90 -2.26
CA ASP A 852 3.42 -21.52 -2.30
C ASP A 852 4.23 -20.72 -3.34
N SER A 853 3.88 -20.89 -4.62
CA SER A 853 4.59 -20.27 -5.75
C SER A 853 4.52 -18.74 -5.74
N PHE A 854 3.51 -18.16 -5.10
CA PHE A 854 3.31 -16.72 -4.97
C PHE A 854 3.86 -16.13 -3.66
N ASN A 855 4.47 -16.99 -2.82
CA ASN A 855 5.01 -16.64 -1.51
C ASN A 855 3.97 -15.90 -0.63
N HIS A 856 2.70 -16.32 -0.65
CA HIS A 856 1.62 -15.78 0.19
C HIS A 856 1.83 -16.04 1.68
N PHE A 857 2.54 -17.11 2.03
CA PHE A 857 2.95 -17.49 3.36
C PHE A 857 4.17 -16.69 3.80
N ARG A 858 3.96 -15.37 3.92
CA ARG A 858 5.00 -14.40 4.25
C ARG A 858 4.56 -13.37 5.29
N SER A 859 5.55 -12.95 6.06
CA SER A 859 5.59 -11.85 7.01
C SER A 859 7.05 -11.36 7.06
N ARG A 860 7.32 -10.30 7.82
CA ARG A 860 8.69 -9.77 7.96
C ARG A 860 9.69 -10.79 8.53
N LYS A 861 9.27 -11.75 9.36
CA LYS A 861 10.12 -12.82 9.91
C LYS A 861 9.87 -14.20 9.29
N SER A 862 9.32 -14.24 8.08
CA SER A 862 9.18 -15.51 7.37
C SER A 862 10.51 -16.08 6.94
N ILE A 863 10.58 -17.39 6.87
CA ILE A 863 11.71 -18.13 6.32
C ILE A 863 11.77 -17.85 4.82
N ILE A 864 12.93 -17.37 4.33
CA ILE A 864 13.19 -17.02 2.93
C ILE A 864 14.61 -17.46 2.57
#